data_AF-A0A368WDH2-F1
#
_entry.id   AF-A0A368WDH2-F1
#
_cell.length_a   1.000
_cell.length_b   1.000
_cell.length_c   1.000
_cell.angle_alpha   90.00
_cell.angle_beta   90.00
_cell.angle_gamma   90.00
#
_symmetry.space_group_name_H-M   'P 1'
#
loop_
_entity.id
_entity.type
_entity.pdbx_description
1 polymer ?
#
loop_
_entity_poly.entity_id
_entity_poly.type
_entity_poly.pdbx_seq_one_letter_code
_entity_poly.pdbx_strand_id
1 'polypeptide(L)'
;MAKRSKLRFARGWLVLLAAFLVTQSIYLSPWRGGDGQVEAAGTVSEETVEAESAAVAAEGYSFEAEAEGNALSGNAERKTCAEATQCSGGSIVGGLWAGSSLTMNGIDVEESGVYTMTVHYISGDPRSFAVSVNGSAGDHYDLPRTANWETLGTYAIEIELQAGANTISFDDESGYSPDIDRIVLVQGAGEPGEPSGYEAEASVNVRTGNASVSGCQPETGCSGGLKVGNLWGGSTLHFRDVAAEEAGVYTLSVSYISGDPRPVSIAVNDGPSENYAFPKTADWDTLGVFSVEVELQAGMNTITFDDDGGWSPDIDKIELAKEGGPGEDPGPIDDIGLIGGVIGSAKHGSINVSAHEKGAVFSTKSYSITYNTESGLAVYAWDGKTMVMGAYATAQLDEQLLDSRKYGEHLFKLSEVAKVKDGHGQGIRVTIENRSEGLPTMKQIYQLYEDQPYFLVSQQVVSGTSVSASDIAPLVVNAAGGVDIGSYGDNRVLITPFDNDMWSRYQARTINTALNNNNYVSSEMTAIYDNVSRGGLVIGSVTHDTWKTGIYWSGSNDRLNKLKVYGGFTSQTSTHDTLPHGKVSGTTIASPQIAVGYYDDYRSGLTSYGEANAAVAPPLKFKRGVPSGVPVGWNSWGAYESSLSYDKVVSVSNFFKENLQKTFSNKGTVYINMDSYWDNLTDQQLRDAVKIIRNNGQKAGIYYGPFVYWGENMSQPVEGTDGKYTYGDIILRGADGNPLPKVDGAYAIDPTHLGSKQRVEYIFKKFIDYGFEYIKIDFLSHGSFEGQHYDPKAQTGIQAYNQGMAHINNVLGGRMFISASIAPLFPSQYAHARRISCDIDGSLGRTEYQLNNLTYGWWQNGTIYRYTDPDYMTLAKGGSYNASQTRVNAAAISGTVFMSSDDVNDAAAQQLMKSLLTNKSVNEIATIGKAFQPVEGNTGTAAADVFMLKDKDDYYVAIFNYDNEATVKSIDLARALGVNPTTKVQLTDAWTGAKLEAKGTLEVSLEGAQSKLYKVTVER
;
A
#
# COMPACT_ATOMS: atom_id res chain seq x y z
N MET A 1 -9.70 62.34 -23.46
CA MET A 1 -11.00 62.92 -23.04
C MET A 1 -11.58 61.98 -21.99
N ALA A 2 -11.85 62.41 -20.75
CA ALA A 2 -13.13 62.98 -20.26
C ALA A 2 -14.32 62.00 -20.38
N LYS A 3 -15.17 61.75 -19.35
CA LYS A 3 -15.32 62.37 -18.01
C LYS A 3 -16.02 61.39 -17.00
N ARG A 4 -16.12 61.77 -15.72
CA ARG A 4 -16.72 60.98 -14.59
C ARG A 4 -18.20 61.29 -14.31
N SER A 5 -18.95 60.29 -13.80
CA SER A 5 -20.06 60.40 -12.80
C SER A 5 -20.36 58.97 -12.25
N LYS A 6 -20.48 58.63 -10.94
CA LYS A 6 -21.21 59.18 -9.76
C LYS A 6 -22.74 59.18 -9.95
N LEU A 7 -23.62 58.77 -9.01
CA LEU A 7 -23.56 58.39 -7.57
C LEU A 7 -24.59 57.20 -7.33
N ARG A 8 -25.13 56.71 -6.18
CA ARG A 8 -25.25 57.08 -4.74
C ARG A 8 -25.61 55.83 -3.86
N PHE A 9 -25.58 55.98 -2.53
CA PHE A 9 -25.96 54.99 -1.48
C PHE A 9 -27.41 55.13 -0.95
N ALA A 10 -28.02 54.02 -0.52
CA ALA A 10 -28.92 53.79 0.66
C ALA A 10 -29.39 52.30 0.64
N ARG A 11 -29.48 51.43 1.67
CA ARG A 11 -29.47 51.39 3.16
C ARG A 11 -30.85 51.21 3.83
N GLY A 12 -31.05 50.04 4.47
CA GLY A 12 -32.15 49.66 5.40
C GLY A 12 -33.37 48.96 4.76
N TRP A 13 -34.22 48.18 5.46
CA TRP A 13 -34.08 47.31 6.67
C TRP A 13 -35.42 46.52 6.86
N LEU A 14 -35.38 45.35 7.50
CA LEU A 14 -36.43 44.41 8.02
C LEU A 14 -37.96 44.63 7.74
N VAL A 15 -38.72 43.51 7.59
CA VAL A 15 -39.79 43.00 8.52
C VAL A 15 -40.65 41.87 7.90
N LEU A 16 -40.43 40.61 8.35
CA LEU A 16 -41.31 39.69 9.11
C LEU A 16 -42.82 39.39 8.74
N LEU A 17 -43.27 38.16 9.10
CA LEU A 17 -44.62 37.51 9.08
C LEU A 17 -45.22 37.06 7.71
N ALA A 18 -46.07 36.02 7.59
CA ALA A 18 -46.39 34.86 8.47
C ALA A 18 -47.21 33.72 7.76
N ALA A 19 -47.33 32.59 8.47
CA ALA A 19 -47.87 31.25 8.17
C ALA A 19 -49.34 31.04 7.67
N PHE A 20 -49.59 29.84 7.10
CA PHE A 20 -50.80 28.96 7.22
C PHE A 20 -50.33 27.50 6.89
N LEU A 21 -50.63 26.39 7.60
CA LEU A 21 -51.89 25.71 8.04
C LEU A 21 -52.76 25.20 6.86
N VAL A 22 -53.29 23.96 6.78
CA VAL A 22 -53.44 22.77 7.68
C VAL A 22 -53.18 21.47 6.85
N THR A 23 -53.19 20.19 7.31
CA THR A 23 -54.26 19.38 7.97
C THR A 23 -53.72 18.16 8.75
N GLN A 24 -54.37 17.77 9.85
CA GLN A 24 -54.16 16.51 10.58
C GLN A 24 -54.95 15.32 9.98
N SER A 25 -54.62 14.10 10.43
CA SER A 25 -55.64 13.10 10.84
C SER A 25 -55.09 12.22 11.97
N ILE A 26 -55.97 11.76 12.87
CA ILE A 26 -55.64 11.11 14.14
C ILE A 26 -56.34 9.76 14.21
N TYR A 27 -55.71 8.74 14.82
CA TYR A 27 -56.44 7.70 15.56
C TYR A 27 -55.70 7.26 16.83
N LEU A 28 -56.39 7.41 17.97
CA LEU A 28 -56.15 6.70 19.24
C LEU A 28 -56.96 5.39 19.19
N SER A 29 -56.69 4.33 19.98
CA SER A 29 -56.69 4.29 21.45
C SER A 29 -56.12 2.97 22.00
N PRO A 30 -55.88 2.85 23.34
CA PRO A 30 -55.05 1.80 23.94
C PRO A 30 -55.85 0.67 24.64
N TRP A 31 -55.15 -0.35 25.17
CA TRP A 31 -55.56 -1.13 26.36
C TRP A 31 -54.37 -1.40 27.30
N ARG A 32 -54.59 -2.12 28.41
CA ARG A 32 -53.94 -1.80 29.70
C ARG A 32 -53.91 -2.96 30.71
N GLY A 33 -52.81 -3.09 31.46
CA GLY A 33 -52.64 -3.97 32.65
C GLY A 33 -51.95 -5.31 32.38
N GLY A 34 -51.28 -5.94 33.35
CA GLY A 34 -51.08 -5.55 34.76
C GLY A 34 -50.10 -6.48 35.52
N ASP A 35 -49.92 -6.21 36.81
CA ASP A 35 -48.81 -6.70 37.65
C ASP A 35 -48.92 -8.16 38.16
N GLY A 36 -47.81 -8.71 38.65
CA GLY A 36 -47.77 -9.97 39.42
C GLY A 36 -46.39 -10.27 40.06
N GLN A 37 -46.25 -10.06 41.37
CA GLN A 37 -45.10 -10.47 42.18
C GLN A 37 -45.33 -11.85 42.84
N VAL A 38 -44.26 -12.44 43.45
CA VAL A 38 -44.18 -12.96 44.85
C VAL A 38 -43.20 -14.16 44.99
N GLU A 39 -42.19 -13.98 45.86
CA GLU A 39 -41.55 -14.87 46.90
C GLU A 39 -41.53 -16.42 46.79
N ALA A 40 -40.64 -17.19 47.45
CA ALA A 40 -39.28 -16.98 48.02
C ALA A 40 -38.70 -18.31 48.61
N ALA A 41 -37.38 -18.32 48.88
CA ALA A 41 -36.63 -19.05 49.94
C ALA A 41 -36.55 -20.61 50.01
N GLY A 42 -35.34 -21.10 50.35
CA GLY A 42 -35.07 -22.49 50.80
C GLY A 42 -33.57 -22.79 51.01
N THR A 43 -33.15 -23.21 52.21
CA THR A 43 -31.75 -23.55 52.62
C THR A 43 -31.54 -25.08 52.75
N VAL A 44 -30.34 -25.68 52.88
CA VAL A 44 -29.33 -25.69 53.99
C VAL A 44 -27.97 -26.33 53.50
N SER A 45 -26.92 -26.31 54.34
CA SER A 45 -25.50 -26.76 54.22
C SER A 45 -25.27 -28.26 53.82
N GLU A 46 -24.04 -28.80 53.60
CA GLU A 46 -22.72 -28.53 54.22
C GLU A 46 -21.48 -29.04 53.41
N GLU A 47 -20.28 -28.57 53.79
CA GLU A 47 -18.87 -28.79 53.35
C GLU A 47 -18.53 -30.01 52.43
N THR A 48 -17.59 -29.92 51.46
CA THR A 48 -16.11 -29.89 51.68
C THR A 48 -15.25 -29.27 50.57
N VAL A 49 -14.26 -28.46 50.99
CA VAL A 49 -12.95 -28.10 50.40
C VAL A 49 -12.63 -28.49 48.94
N GLU A 50 -12.42 -27.47 48.12
CA GLU A 50 -11.44 -27.49 47.01
C GLU A 50 -10.72 -26.13 46.95
N ALA A 51 -9.56 -26.03 46.28
CA ALA A 51 -8.69 -24.84 46.35
C ALA A 51 -8.45 -24.25 44.95
N GLU A 52 -9.24 -23.24 44.58
CA GLU A 52 -9.10 -22.51 43.32
C GLU A 52 -8.22 -21.26 43.47
N SER A 53 -7.30 -21.07 42.51
CA SER A 53 -6.67 -19.78 42.26
C SER A 53 -7.57 -18.95 41.34
N ALA A 54 -8.45 -18.13 41.92
CA ALA A 54 -9.28 -17.21 41.15
C ALA A 54 -8.42 -16.14 40.46
N ALA A 55 -8.43 -16.14 39.12
CA ALA A 55 -8.01 -14.98 38.35
C ALA A 55 -9.14 -13.93 38.41
N VAL A 56 -8.90 -12.83 39.11
CA VAL A 56 -9.86 -11.72 39.22
C VAL A 56 -9.74 -10.86 37.96
N ALA A 57 -10.85 -10.63 37.27
CA ALA A 57 -10.92 -9.58 36.25
C ALA A 57 -10.98 -8.22 36.97
N ALA A 58 -10.09 -7.29 36.61
CA ALA A 58 -10.11 -5.94 37.18
C ALA A 58 -11.32 -5.17 36.66
N GLU A 59 -12.26 -4.83 37.54
CA GLU A 59 -13.36 -3.92 37.23
C GLU A 59 -12.83 -2.46 37.25
N GLY A 60 -13.20 -1.68 36.23
CA GLY A 60 -12.89 -0.25 36.16
C GLY A 60 -13.98 0.60 36.81
N TYR A 61 -13.60 1.71 37.43
CA TYR A 61 -14.53 2.66 38.04
C TYR A 61 -15.14 3.54 36.96
N SER A 62 -16.44 3.90 37.05
CA SER A 62 -17.13 4.74 36.06
C SER A 62 -17.96 5.81 36.75
N PHE A 63 -17.83 7.06 36.33
CA PHE A 63 -18.49 8.21 36.94
C PHE A 63 -19.09 9.15 35.89
N GLU A 64 -20.39 9.42 35.99
CA GLU A 64 -21.13 10.26 35.04
C GLU A 64 -20.86 11.75 35.29
N ALA A 65 -20.68 12.54 34.23
CA ALA A 65 -20.37 13.98 34.34
C ALA A 65 -21.53 14.77 34.97
N GLU A 66 -22.78 14.40 34.66
CA GLU A 66 -23.98 15.08 35.11
C GLU A 66 -24.51 14.60 36.47
N ALA A 67 -23.83 13.70 37.18
CA ALA A 67 -24.25 13.21 38.50
C ALA A 67 -24.62 14.36 39.46
N GLU A 68 -25.66 14.21 40.29
CA GLU A 68 -26.18 15.30 41.14
C GLU A 68 -25.16 15.85 42.16
N GLY A 69 -24.14 15.06 42.52
CA GLY A 69 -23.03 15.48 43.38
C GLY A 69 -21.98 16.37 42.71
N ASN A 70 -21.97 16.46 41.37
CA ASN A 70 -20.97 17.23 40.63
C ASN A 70 -21.34 18.72 40.59
N ALA A 71 -20.32 19.56 40.80
CA ALA A 71 -20.46 21.02 40.81
C ALA A 71 -20.19 21.59 39.41
N LEU A 72 -21.00 22.57 38.99
CA LEU A 72 -20.88 23.28 37.72
C LEU A 72 -20.66 24.77 37.98
N SER A 73 -19.82 25.40 37.17
CA SER A 73 -19.47 26.82 37.27
C SER A 73 -19.61 27.54 35.91
N GLY A 74 -19.67 28.87 35.93
CA GLY A 74 -19.79 29.70 34.73
C GLY A 74 -21.08 29.43 33.94
N ASN A 75 -20.92 29.01 32.68
CA ASN A 75 -21.98 28.66 31.74
C ASN A 75 -22.26 27.14 31.67
N ALA A 76 -21.54 26.31 32.43
CA ALA A 76 -21.67 24.86 32.38
C ALA A 76 -23.06 24.39 32.85
N GLU A 77 -23.73 23.59 32.02
CA GLU A 77 -25.10 23.10 32.25
C GLU A 77 -25.25 21.62 31.90
N ARG A 78 -26.16 20.93 32.61
CA ARG A 78 -26.56 19.56 32.29
C ARG A 78 -27.53 19.58 31.11
N LYS A 79 -27.26 18.82 30.05
CA LYS A 79 -28.05 18.77 28.82
C LYS A 79 -28.50 17.34 28.53
N THR A 80 -29.69 17.16 27.96
CA THR A 80 -30.12 15.88 27.42
C THR A 80 -29.33 15.59 26.14
N CYS A 81 -28.72 14.41 26.06
CA CYS A 81 -28.02 13.94 24.87
C CYS A 81 -29.00 13.31 23.87
N ALA A 82 -28.65 13.24 22.59
CA ALA A 82 -29.48 12.59 21.58
C ALA A 82 -29.45 11.06 21.76
N GLU A 83 -30.62 10.40 21.67
CA GLU A 83 -30.77 8.95 21.85
C GLU A 83 -29.88 8.13 20.90
N ALA A 84 -29.59 8.67 19.70
CA ALA A 84 -28.69 8.05 18.72
C ALA A 84 -27.20 8.11 19.09
N THR A 85 -26.80 9.04 19.96
CA THR A 85 -25.40 9.26 20.40
C THR A 85 -24.98 8.31 21.52
N GLN A 86 -25.95 7.69 22.21
CA GLN A 86 -25.72 6.67 23.25
C GLN A 86 -24.86 7.13 24.45
N CYS A 87 -24.96 8.41 24.80
CA CYS A 87 -24.40 8.97 26.04
C CYS A 87 -24.84 8.18 27.28
N SER A 88 -23.94 8.09 28.26
CA SER A 88 -24.24 7.58 29.60
C SER A 88 -25.33 8.46 30.25
N GLY A 89 -26.18 7.86 31.09
CA GLY A 89 -27.37 8.52 31.66
C GLY A 89 -28.40 9.10 30.65
N GLY A 90 -28.14 9.07 29.33
CA GLY A 90 -28.86 9.86 28.33
C GLY A 90 -28.60 11.37 28.39
N SER A 91 -27.54 11.80 29.09
CA SER A 91 -27.25 13.22 29.38
C SER A 91 -25.75 13.51 29.31
N ILE A 92 -25.38 14.79 29.27
CA ILE A 92 -24.00 15.29 29.26
C ILE A 92 -23.89 16.59 30.06
N VAL A 93 -22.68 16.95 30.50
CA VAL A 93 -22.36 18.30 30.94
C VAL A 93 -21.74 19.07 29.79
N GLY A 94 -22.33 20.19 29.43
CA GLY A 94 -21.87 20.98 28.31
C GLY A 94 -21.95 22.48 28.54
N GLY A 95 -21.48 23.24 27.56
CA GLY A 95 -21.44 24.71 27.70
C GLY A 95 -20.29 25.20 28.57
N LEU A 96 -19.21 24.42 28.63
CA LEU A 96 -17.92 24.81 29.19
C LEU A 96 -17.24 25.83 28.24
N TRP A 97 -17.50 27.12 28.44
CA TRP A 97 -16.83 28.24 27.74
C TRP A 97 -16.82 29.54 28.55
N ALA A 98 -15.77 30.35 28.37
CA ALA A 98 -15.56 31.66 29.01
C ALA A 98 -15.58 31.71 30.55
N GLY A 99 -14.85 30.82 31.22
CA GLY A 99 -14.63 30.81 32.67
C GLY A 99 -15.60 29.89 33.41
N SER A 100 -15.81 28.70 32.85
CA SER A 100 -16.73 27.65 33.28
C SER A 100 -15.98 26.36 33.56
N SER A 101 -16.49 25.58 34.52
CA SER A 101 -15.89 24.29 34.88
C SER A 101 -16.90 23.28 35.38
N LEU A 102 -16.53 22.00 35.24
CA LEU A 102 -17.15 20.83 35.82
C LEU A 102 -16.19 20.28 36.87
N THR A 103 -16.60 20.28 38.15
CA THR A 103 -15.88 19.56 39.20
C THR A 103 -16.66 18.32 39.60
N MET A 104 -16.13 17.15 39.24
CA MET A 104 -16.63 15.84 39.61
C MET A 104 -16.19 15.51 41.04
N ASN A 105 -17.14 15.10 41.89
CA ASN A 105 -16.93 14.91 43.32
C ASN A 105 -17.22 13.48 43.75
N GLY A 106 -16.44 12.95 44.70
CA GLY A 106 -16.65 11.59 45.22
C GLY A 106 -16.11 10.52 44.28
N ILE A 107 -14.99 10.80 43.62
CA ILE A 107 -14.24 9.85 42.80
C ILE A 107 -13.46 8.94 43.76
N ASP A 108 -14.16 7.95 44.32
CA ASP A 108 -13.64 7.03 45.33
C ASP A 108 -12.94 5.84 44.66
N VAL A 109 -11.66 5.60 44.99
CA VAL A 109 -10.85 4.49 44.48
C VAL A 109 -10.17 3.75 45.64
N GLU A 110 -10.07 2.43 45.56
CA GLU A 110 -9.61 1.59 46.69
C GLU A 110 -8.12 1.77 47.03
N GLU A 111 -7.29 2.14 46.06
CA GLU A 111 -5.83 2.30 46.21
C GLU A 111 -5.35 3.65 45.67
N SER A 112 -4.16 4.07 46.09
CA SER A 112 -3.48 5.26 45.56
C SER A 112 -2.51 4.86 44.44
N GLY A 113 -2.55 5.56 43.31
CA GLY A 113 -1.68 5.28 42.18
C GLY A 113 -2.10 6.02 40.92
N VAL A 114 -1.50 5.67 39.79
CA VAL A 114 -1.87 6.21 38.48
C VAL A 114 -3.00 5.41 37.87
N TYR A 115 -4.04 6.12 37.44
CA TYR A 115 -5.20 5.59 36.74
C TYR A 115 -5.24 6.17 35.33
N THR A 116 -5.46 5.30 34.33
CA THR A 116 -5.83 5.76 32.99
C THR A 116 -7.30 6.22 33.03
N MET A 117 -7.52 7.52 32.98
CA MET A 117 -8.84 8.13 32.86
C MET A 117 -9.22 8.26 31.38
N THR A 118 -10.16 7.42 30.94
CA THR A 118 -10.84 7.59 29.66
C THR A 118 -12.00 8.56 29.81
N VAL A 119 -11.85 9.76 29.27
CA VAL A 119 -12.90 10.78 29.18
C VAL A 119 -13.76 10.50 27.95
N HIS A 120 -15.05 10.30 28.16
CA HIS A 120 -16.06 10.25 27.10
C HIS A 120 -16.59 11.68 26.83
N TYR A 121 -16.57 12.13 25.57
CA TYR A 121 -16.86 13.52 25.22
C TYR A 121 -17.45 13.68 23.82
N ILE A 122 -18.00 14.87 23.52
CA ILE A 122 -18.52 15.25 22.20
C ILE A 122 -17.88 16.59 21.79
N SER A 123 -17.29 16.65 20.59
CA SER A 123 -16.72 17.89 20.04
C SER A 123 -16.78 17.94 18.52
N GLY A 124 -17.66 18.75 17.94
CA GLY A 124 -17.75 18.90 16.48
C GLY A 124 -16.59 19.67 15.83
N ASP A 125 -15.78 20.37 16.64
CA ASP A 125 -14.50 21.00 16.30
C ASP A 125 -13.43 20.61 17.36
N PRO A 126 -12.12 20.72 17.08
CA PRO A 126 -11.08 20.43 18.07
C PRO A 126 -11.14 21.42 19.23
N ARG A 127 -11.00 20.93 20.47
CA ARG A 127 -11.19 21.71 21.70
C ARG A 127 -10.37 21.15 22.84
N SER A 128 -10.05 22.01 23.80
CA SER A 128 -9.26 21.64 24.98
C SER A 128 -9.99 21.87 26.30
N PHE A 129 -9.46 21.25 27.35
CA PHE A 129 -9.75 21.57 28.75
C PHE A 129 -8.47 21.46 29.56
N ALA A 130 -8.43 22.11 30.73
CA ALA A 130 -7.48 21.77 31.78
C ALA A 130 -8.10 20.75 32.74
N VAL A 131 -7.35 19.73 33.14
CA VAL A 131 -7.75 18.80 34.21
C VAL A 131 -6.92 19.08 35.46
N SER A 132 -7.59 19.30 36.59
CA SER A 132 -6.93 19.35 37.91
C SER A 132 -7.51 18.28 38.83
N VAL A 133 -6.65 17.63 39.62
CA VAL A 133 -7.01 16.56 40.54
C VAL A 133 -6.76 17.03 41.97
N ASN A 134 -7.74 16.87 42.85
CA ASN A 134 -7.69 17.27 44.27
C ASN A 134 -7.27 18.74 44.52
N GLY A 135 -7.43 19.62 43.53
CA GLY A 135 -7.00 21.02 43.59
C GLY A 135 -5.52 21.27 43.23
N SER A 136 -4.92 20.40 42.43
CA SER A 136 -3.62 20.61 41.76
C SER A 136 -3.62 21.84 40.84
N ALA A 137 -2.48 22.10 40.18
CA ALA A 137 -2.51 22.85 38.93
C ALA A 137 -3.36 22.09 37.89
N GLY A 138 -3.92 22.82 36.91
CA GLY A 138 -4.61 22.20 35.79
C GLY A 138 -3.62 21.90 34.66
N ASP A 139 -3.59 20.66 34.20
CA ASP A 139 -2.80 20.23 33.05
C ASP A 139 -3.66 20.29 31.77
N HIS A 140 -3.11 20.85 30.69
CA HIS A 140 -3.85 21.17 29.47
C HIS A 140 -3.89 20.00 28.49
N TYR A 141 -5.06 19.70 27.93
CA TYR A 141 -5.24 18.64 26.94
C TYR A 141 -6.04 19.14 25.74
N ASP A 142 -5.45 19.05 24.54
CA ASP A 142 -6.12 19.24 23.25
C ASP A 142 -6.79 17.94 22.78
N LEU A 143 -8.12 17.95 22.70
CA LEU A 143 -8.90 16.82 22.23
C LEU A 143 -9.24 16.99 20.74
N PRO A 144 -9.07 15.93 19.92
CA PRO A 144 -9.44 15.98 18.52
C PRO A 144 -10.96 16.16 18.38
N ARG A 145 -11.40 16.67 17.22
CA ARG A 145 -12.84 16.69 16.93
C ARG A 145 -13.38 15.25 16.86
N THR A 146 -14.53 15.00 17.49
CA THR A 146 -15.36 13.85 17.16
C THR A 146 -16.01 14.07 15.78
N ALA A 147 -16.72 13.09 15.24
CA ALA A 147 -17.22 13.18 13.87
C ALA A 147 -18.20 14.36 13.67
N ASN A 148 -18.99 14.69 14.71
CA ASN A 148 -19.95 15.79 14.78
C ASN A 148 -20.46 15.99 16.23
N TRP A 149 -21.29 17.00 16.47
CA TRP A 149 -21.96 17.31 17.75
C TRP A 149 -22.98 16.27 18.26
N GLU A 150 -23.11 15.13 17.60
CA GLU A 150 -23.97 13.99 17.96
C GLU A 150 -23.16 12.68 18.02
N THR A 151 -21.82 12.74 18.05
CA THR A 151 -20.92 11.58 18.10
C THR A 151 -20.06 11.61 19.35
N LEU A 152 -20.19 10.58 20.19
CA LEU A 152 -19.34 10.35 21.35
C LEU A 152 -17.94 9.87 20.89
N GLY A 153 -16.90 10.52 21.41
CA GLY A 153 -15.52 10.09 21.31
C GLY A 153 -14.94 9.76 22.69
N THR A 154 -13.76 9.18 22.70
CA THR A 154 -12.98 8.88 23.92
C THR A 154 -11.59 9.47 23.81
N TYR A 155 -11.06 9.97 24.93
CA TYR A 155 -9.69 10.46 25.05
C TYR A 155 -9.13 9.98 26.39
N ALA A 156 -7.99 9.29 26.36
CA ALA A 156 -7.38 8.70 27.55
C ALA A 156 -6.22 9.56 28.04
N ILE A 157 -6.22 9.90 29.33
CA ILE A 157 -5.15 10.61 30.01
C ILE A 157 -4.80 9.88 31.31
N GLU A 158 -3.56 9.96 31.76
CA GLU A 158 -3.14 9.38 33.04
C GLU A 158 -3.25 10.42 34.15
N ILE A 159 -3.78 10.02 35.30
CA ILE A 159 -3.93 10.87 36.49
C ILE A 159 -3.52 10.12 37.76
N GLU A 160 -2.84 10.80 38.69
CA GLU A 160 -2.56 10.27 40.02
C GLU A 160 -3.77 10.48 40.94
N LEU A 161 -4.28 9.41 41.54
CA LEU A 161 -5.37 9.45 42.52
C LEU A 161 -4.92 8.91 43.87
N GLN A 162 -5.55 9.41 44.93
CA GLN A 162 -5.33 8.97 46.31
C GLN A 162 -6.39 7.94 46.70
N ALA A 163 -6.03 6.96 47.54
CA ALA A 163 -6.99 6.00 48.07
C ALA A 163 -8.10 6.72 48.86
N GLY A 164 -9.36 6.40 48.56
CA GLY A 164 -10.53 7.12 49.03
C GLY A 164 -11.06 8.16 48.02
N ALA A 165 -11.90 9.08 48.50
CA ALA A 165 -12.59 10.05 47.66
C ALA A 165 -11.71 11.20 47.15
N ASN A 166 -11.58 11.29 45.82
CA ASN A 166 -10.91 12.36 45.10
C ASN A 166 -11.93 13.37 44.49
N THR A 167 -11.41 14.50 44.00
CA THR A 167 -12.11 15.40 43.08
C THR A 167 -11.32 15.57 41.78
N ILE A 168 -12.03 15.65 40.65
CA ILE A 168 -11.44 15.88 39.32
C ILE A 168 -12.20 17.06 38.69
N SER A 169 -11.48 18.08 38.23
CA SER A 169 -12.10 19.28 37.65
C SER A 169 -11.62 19.53 36.23
N PHE A 170 -12.58 19.60 35.30
CA PHE A 170 -12.41 20.06 33.93
C PHE A 170 -12.71 21.56 33.87
N ASP A 171 -11.72 22.38 33.53
CA ASP A 171 -11.85 23.84 33.38
C ASP A 171 -11.64 24.27 31.93
N ASP A 172 -12.34 25.31 31.49
CA ASP A 172 -12.29 25.78 30.10
C ASP A 172 -11.16 26.77 29.78
N GLU A 173 -10.42 27.24 30.81
CA GLU A 173 -9.34 28.24 30.68
C GLU A 173 -9.75 29.52 29.93
N SER A 174 -11.02 29.88 29.98
CA SER A 174 -11.70 30.94 29.21
C SER A 174 -11.83 30.68 27.69
N GLY A 175 -11.54 29.46 27.23
CA GLY A 175 -11.73 28.99 25.86
C GLY A 175 -13.12 28.43 25.57
N TYR A 176 -13.16 27.37 24.76
CA TYR A 176 -14.33 26.53 24.52
C TYR A 176 -13.90 25.06 24.65
N SER A 177 -14.49 24.33 25.60
CA SER A 177 -14.23 22.91 25.82
C SER A 177 -15.25 22.01 25.13
N PRO A 178 -14.96 20.71 24.96
CA PRO A 178 -15.97 19.73 24.56
C PRO A 178 -17.09 19.60 25.61
N ASP A 179 -18.24 19.07 25.20
CA ASP A 179 -19.29 18.64 26.14
C ASP A 179 -18.91 17.22 26.65
N ILE A 180 -18.92 16.98 27.97
CA ILE A 180 -18.42 15.77 28.64
C ILE A 180 -19.59 14.84 29.04
N ASP A 181 -19.43 13.54 28.79
CA ASP A 181 -20.39 12.47 29.09
C ASP A 181 -20.07 11.79 30.42
N ARG A 182 -18.93 11.11 30.50
CA ARG A 182 -18.47 10.42 31.72
C ARG A 182 -16.95 10.23 31.73
N ILE A 183 -16.44 9.74 32.85
CA ILE A 183 -15.07 9.24 32.96
C ILE A 183 -15.06 7.76 33.36
N VAL A 184 -14.12 7.00 32.83
CA VAL A 184 -13.83 5.62 33.23
C VAL A 184 -12.37 5.54 33.69
N LEU A 185 -12.13 5.02 34.89
CA LEU A 185 -10.80 4.86 35.48
C LEU A 185 -10.40 3.39 35.52
N VAL A 186 -9.22 3.07 35.00
CA VAL A 186 -8.58 1.76 35.14
C VAL A 186 -7.24 1.94 35.83
N GLN A 187 -6.98 1.16 36.88
CA GLN A 187 -5.71 1.19 37.61
C GLN A 187 -4.60 0.56 36.77
N GLY A 188 -3.44 1.23 36.66
CA GLY A 188 -2.29 0.67 35.95
C GLY A 188 -1.77 -0.61 36.60
N ALA A 189 -1.43 -1.62 35.80
CA ALA A 189 -0.84 -2.88 36.28
C ALA A 189 0.67 -2.76 36.55
N GLY A 190 1.04 -1.78 37.38
CA GLY A 190 2.41 -1.44 37.76
C GLY A 190 2.50 0.02 38.24
N GLU A 191 3.55 0.38 38.99
CA GLU A 191 3.97 1.78 39.05
C GLU A 191 4.47 2.17 37.66
N PRO A 192 3.98 3.26 37.04
CA PRO A 192 4.57 3.74 35.80
C PRO A 192 5.99 4.25 36.06
N GLY A 193 6.97 3.65 35.38
CA GLY A 193 8.10 4.46 34.94
C GLY A 193 7.55 5.54 34.03
N GLU A 194 7.71 6.81 34.41
CA GLU A 194 7.12 7.95 33.67
C GLU A 194 7.42 7.86 32.16
N PRO A 195 6.49 8.27 31.28
CA PRO A 195 6.75 8.35 29.85
C PRO A 195 7.94 9.29 29.62
N SER A 196 9.12 8.70 29.42
CA SER A 196 10.36 9.46 29.48
C SER A 196 10.49 10.35 28.24
N GLY A 197 10.14 11.62 28.44
CA GLY A 197 10.30 12.69 27.46
C GLY A 197 11.76 13.16 27.43
N TYR A 198 12.39 13.04 26.26
CA TYR A 198 13.74 13.54 26.03
C TYR A 198 13.66 14.75 25.10
N GLU A 199 13.95 15.94 25.64
CA GLU A 199 14.01 17.20 24.89
C GLU A 199 15.14 17.16 23.85
N ALA A 200 14.90 17.64 22.62
CA ALA A 200 15.90 17.60 21.55
C ALA A 200 17.13 18.47 21.87
N GLU A 201 16.92 19.65 22.46
CA GLU A 201 18.00 20.59 22.77
C GLU A 201 18.86 20.19 23.97
N ALA A 202 18.42 19.19 24.75
CA ALA A 202 19.02 18.77 26.02
C ALA A 202 20.55 18.72 25.97
N SER A 203 21.21 19.15 27.04
CA SER A 203 22.68 19.30 27.06
C SER A 203 23.45 17.97 26.96
N VAL A 204 22.77 16.83 27.13
CA VAL A 204 23.32 15.48 26.92
C VAL A 204 23.34 15.09 25.43
N ASN A 205 22.44 15.66 24.62
CA ASN A 205 22.29 15.31 23.20
C ASN A 205 23.40 15.90 22.34
N VAL A 206 23.98 15.09 21.46
CA VAL A 206 25.05 15.53 20.56
C VAL A 206 24.46 15.94 19.22
N ARG A 207 24.84 17.12 18.74
CA ARG A 207 24.47 17.66 17.42
C ARG A 207 25.71 17.74 16.52
N THR A 208 25.56 17.47 15.23
CA THR A 208 26.64 17.56 14.23
C THR A 208 26.21 18.31 12.98
N GLY A 209 27.17 18.65 12.10
CA GLY A 209 26.92 19.41 10.89
C GLY A 209 26.37 20.82 11.16
N ASN A 210 25.20 21.12 10.61
CA ASN A 210 24.45 22.37 10.75
C ASN A 210 23.38 22.30 11.88
N ALA A 211 23.12 21.12 12.45
CA ALA A 211 22.05 20.93 13.44
C ALA A 211 22.25 21.84 14.66
N SER A 212 21.23 22.62 14.99
CA SER A 212 21.34 23.74 15.91
C SER A 212 20.05 24.01 16.67
N VAL A 213 20.16 24.46 17.92
CA VAL A 213 19.00 24.85 18.74
C VAL A 213 18.49 26.20 18.27
N SER A 214 17.17 26.28 18.12
CA SER A 214 16.43 27.48 17.79
C SER A 214 15.31 27.71 18.80
N GLY A 215 14.85 28.96 18.92
CA GLY A 215 13.64 29.26 19.68
C GLY A 215 12.41 28.86 18.87
N CYS A 216 11.43 28.28 19.55
CA CYS A 216 10.10 28.04 19.01
C CYS A 216 9.16 29.20 19.40
N GLN A 217 8.06 29.42 18.67
CA GLN A 217 7.09 30.43 19.09
C GLN A 217 6.30 29.91 20.30
N PRO A 218 5.95 30.76 21.29
CA PRO A 218 5.09 30.34 22.40
C PRO A 218 3.77 29.73 21.94
N GLU A 219 3.18 30.26 20.88
CA GLU A 219 1.95 29.77 20.25
C GLU A 219 2.08 28.43 19.50
N THR A 220 3.30 27.92 19.28
CA THR A 220 3.54 26.60 18.65
C THR A 220 3.51 25.44 19.65
N GLY A 221 3.72 25.71 20.95
CA GLY A 221 3.63 24.70 22.01
C GLY A 221 4.84 23.78 22.20
N CYS A 222 5.99 24.07 21.56
CA CYS A 222 7.23 23.29 21.74
C CYS A 222 7.64 23.13 23.21
N SER A 223 8.11 21.95 23.60
CA SER A 223 8.67 21.72 24.94
C SER A 223 9.95 22.53 25.14
N GLY A 224 10.18 22.97 26.38
CA GLY A 224 11.21 23.98 26.72
C GLY A 224 11.05 25.37 26.05
N GLY A 225 10.11 25.56 25.10
CA GLY A 225 10.08 26.70 24.18
C GLY A 225 11.20 26.70 23.12
N LEU A 226 11.86 25.55 22.92
CA LEU A 226 13.05 25.38 22.08
C LEU A 226 12.82 24.22 21.09
N LYS A 227 13.71 24.08 20.10
CA LYS A 227 13.74 22.92 19.19
C LYS A 227 15.10 22.80 18.50
N VAL A 228 15.48 21.60 18.07
CA VAL A 228 16.67 21.39 17.23
C VAL A 228 16.26 21.39 15.77
N GLY A 229 16.71 22.41 15.03
CA GLY A 229 16.50 22.54 13.60
C GLY A 229 17.80 22.52 12.80
N ASN A 230 17.70 22.85 11.52
CA ASN A 230 18.82 22.84 10.55
C ASN A 230 19.52 21.47 10.39
N LEU A 231 18.79 20.36 10.50
CA LEU A 231 19.28 19.05 10.09
C LEU A 231 19.34 18.97 8.55
N TRP A 232 20.48 19.36 7.97
CA TRP A 232 20.76 19.26 6.52
C TRP A 232 22.26 19.22 6.21
N GLY A 233 22.64 18.61 5.09
CA GLY A 233 24.01 18.55 4.57
C GLY A 233 24.97 17.64 5.35
N GLY A 234 24.49 16.54 5.96
CA GLY A 234 25.31 15.65 6.80
C GLY A 234 25.33 16.09 8.26
N SER A 235 24.13 16.18 8.84
CA SER A 235 23.86 16.73 10.18
C SER A 235 23.03 15.75 11.01
N THR A 236 23.54 15.39 12.19
CA THR A 236 22.86 14.46 13.11
C THR A 236 22.41 15.12 14.40
N LEU A 237 21.39 14.54 15.02
CA LEU A 237 20.97 14.73 16.40
C LEU A 237 20.95 13.36 17.09
N HIS A 238 21.80 13.18 18.09
CA HIS A 238 21.84 11.97 18.91
C HIS A 238 21.17 12.25 20.26
N PHE A 239 19.97 11.71 20.47
CA PHE A 239 19.37 11.55 21.80
C PHE A 239 20.17 10.51 22.57
N ARG A 240 20.60 10.84 23.79
CA ARG A 240 21.50 10.02 24.60
C ARG A 240 20.91 9.73 25.96
N ASP A 241 21.41 8.64 26.54
CA ASP A 241 20.98 8.12 27.84
C ASP A 241 19.46 7.87 27.87
N VAL A 242 18.95 7.31 26.76
CA VAL A 242 17.54 6.97 26.54
C VAL A 242 17.23 5.65 27.26
N ALA A 243 16.59 5.75 28.42
CA ALA A 243 16.34 4.63 29.32
C ALA A 243 15.18 3.74 28.83
N ALA A 244 15.37 2.43 28.94
CA ALA A 244 14.33 1.42 28.81
C ALA A 244 14.51 0.38 29.93
N GLU A 245 13.46 0.11 30.72
CA GLU A 245 13.58 -0.76 31.90
C GLU A 245 13.78 -2.23 31.53
N GLU A 246 13.10 -2.67 30.48
CA GLU A 246 13.23 -4.00 29.87
C GLU A 246 13.56 -3.88 28.37
N ALA A 247 14.20 -4.91 27.82
CA ALA A 247 14.39 -5.01 26.39
C ALA A 247 13.07 -5.38 25.71
N GLY A 248 12.74 -4.72 24.60
CA GLY A 248 11.47 -4.96 23.91
C GLY A 248 11.10 -3.88 22.91
N VAL A 249 9.84 -3.90 22.49
CA VAL A 249 9.25 -2.96 21.54
C VAL A 249 8.70 -1.75 22.30
N TYR A 250 9.01 -0.56 21.82
CA TYR A 250 8.51 0.70 22.35
C TYR A 250 7.97 1.54 21.19
N THR A 251 6.81 2.18 21.36
CA THR A 251 6.38 3.26 20.50
C THR A 251 7.23 4.49 20.80
N LEU A 252 8.08 4.88 19.85
CA LEU A 252 8.81 6.15 19.83
C LEU A 252 7.93 7.20 19.15
N SER A 253 7.36 8.11 19.94
CA SER A 253 6.66 9.29 19.43
C SER A 253 7.63 10.47 19.31
N VAL A 254 7.69 11.06 18.13
CA VAL A 254 8.58 12.20 17.83
C VAL A 254 7.73 13.45 17.63
N SER A 255 7.91 14.45 18.48
CA SER A 255 7.33 15.78 18.29
C SER A 255 8.22 16.58 17.33
N TYR A 256 7.65 17.15 16.27
CA TYR A 256 8.38 17.76 15.16
C TYR A 256 7.63 18.89 14.46
N ILE A 257 8.35 19.68 13.67
CA ILE A 257 7.78 20.73 12.81
C ILE A 257 8.37 20.60 11.41
N SER A 258 7.51 20.56 10.37
CA SER A 258 7.95 20.52 8.97
C SER A 258 6.90 21.09 8.01
N GLY A 259 7.06 22.35 7.57
CA GLY A 259 6.11 23.00 6.66
C GLY A 259 6.04 22.41 5.23
N ASP A 260 7.01 21.56 4.87
CA ASP A 260 6.95 20.62 3.73
C ASP A 260 7.29 19.18 4.20
N PRO A 261 6.87 18.11 3.49
CA PRO A 261 7.17 16.74 3.90
C PRO A 261 8.67 16.47 3.80
N ARG A 262 9.28 15.89 4.84
CA ARG A 262 10.74 15.75 4.93
C ARG A 262 11.18 14.39 5.46
N PRO A 263 12.22 13.77 4.88
CA PRO A 263 12.80 12.55 5.42
C PRO A 263 13.68 12.84 6.63
N VAL A 264 13.72 11.91 7.58
CA VAL A 264 14.76 11.81 8.61
C VAL A 264 15.07 10.34 8.86
N SER A 265 16.33 10.00 9.01
CA SER A 265 16.78 8.63 9.23
C SER A 265 16.99 8.38 10.71
N ILE A 266 16.25 7.41 11.26
CA ILE A 266 16.26 7.05 12.69
C ILE A 266 17.04 5.76 12.87
N ALA A 267 18.06 5.78 13.74
CA ALA A 267 18.85 4.61 14.13
C ALA A 267 18.88 4.45 15.65
N VAL A 268 18.74 3.22 16.15
CA VAL A 268 18.82 2.90 17.57
C VAL A 268 20.12 2.14 17.86
N ASN A 269 20.92 2.66 18.79
CA ASN A 269 22.24 2.14 19.17
C ASN A 269 23.15 1.97 17.92
N ASP A 270 23.90 0.86 17.83
CA ASP A 270 24.66 0.46 16.64
C ASP A 270 23.79 -0.28 15.59
N GLY A 271 22.47 -0.13 15.64
CA GLY A 271 21.50 -0.77 14.74
C GLY A 271 21.45 -0.13 13.34
N PRO A 272 20.69 -0.74 12.41
CA PRO A 272 20.47 -0.15 11.09
C PRO A 272 19.71 1.18 11.22
N SER A 273 20.07 2.15 10.38
CA SER A 273 19.33 3.40 10.23
C SER A 273 18.18 3.21 9.24
N GLU A 274 17.01 3.76 9.55
CA GLU A 274 15.81 3.68 8.72
C GLU A 274 15.28 5.06 8.36
N ASN A 275 15.10 5.32 7.07
CA ASN A 275 14.58 6.60 6.59
C ASN A 275 13.05 6.68 6.68
N TYR A 276 12.56 7.64 7.45
CA TYR A 276 11.14 7.92 7.66
C TYR A 276 10.75 9.24 7.00
N ALA A 277 9.82 9.21 6.05
CA ALA A 277 9.26 10.39 5.42
C ALA A 277 8.18 11.01 6.33
N PHE A 278 8.56 11.98 7.16
CA PHE A 278 7.62 12.67 8.03
C PHE A 278 6.63 13.50 7.19
N PRO A 279 5.31 13.42 7.47
CA PRO A 279 4.33 14.30 6.86
C PRO A 279 4.67 15.77 7.05
N LYS A 280 4.05 16.65 6.27
CA LYS A 280 4.09 18.08 6.58
C LYS A 280 3.16 18.39 7.76
N THR A 281 3.58 19.28 8.64
CA THR A 281 2.71 20.01 9.55
C THR A 281 1.86 21.04 8.75
N ALA A 282 1.00 21.81 9.42
CA ALA A 282 0.22 22.84 8.73
C ALA A 282 1.15 23.87 8.05
N ASP A 283 2.15 24.34 8.80
CA ASP A 283 3.20 25.27 8.44
C ASP A 283 4.46 25.07 9.33
N TRP A 284 5.39 26.03 9.31
CA TRP A 284 6.66 26.02 10.07
C TRP A 284 6.55 26.47 11.53
N ASP A 285 5.33 26.77 11.99
CA ASP A 285 5.02 27.26 13.33
C ASP A 285 3.92 26.40 14.01
N THR A 286 3.67 25.19 13.47
CA THR A 286 2.70 24.20 13.98
C THR A 286 3.39 22.88 14.31
N LEU A 287 3.19 22.36 15.52
CA LEU A 287 3.68 21.05 15.96
C LEU A 287 2.91 19.89 15.30
N GLY A 288 3.61 18.77 15.07
CA GLY A 288 3.04 17.48 14.73
C GLY A 288 3.74 16.36 15.50
N VAL A 289 3.08 15.20 15.59
CA VAL A 289 3.66 13.99 16.19
C VAL A 289 3.75 12.90 15.13
N PHE A 290 4.88 12.18 15.09
CA PHE A 290 5.08 11.02 14.23
C PHE A 290 5.60 9.87 15.08
N SER A 291 4.89 8.75 15.07
CA SER A 291 5.18 7.60 15.95
C SER A 291 5.65 6.38 15.17
N VAL A 292 6.65 5.69 15.70
CA VAL A 292 7.24 4.47 15.12
C VAL A 292 7.53 3.44 16.21
N GLU A 293 7.31 2.15 15.96
CA GLU A 293 7.81 1.07 16.81
C GLU A 293 9.35 1.03 16.70
N VAL A 294 10.06 0.98 17.83
CA VAL A 294 11.52 0.75 17.92
C VAL A 294 11.84 -0.39 18.90
N GLU A 295 12.92 -1.12 18.66
CA GLU A 295 13.42 -2.15 19.57
C GLU A 295 14.54 -1.58 20.46
N LEU A 296 14.29 -1.50 21.77
CA LEU A 296 15.23 -0.98 22.77
C LEU A 296 15.85 -2.11 23.59
N GLN A 297 17.09 -1.90 24.05
CA GLN A 297 17.76 -2.77 25.02
C GLN A 297 17.50 -2.29 26.44
N ALA A 298 17.42 -3.22 27.40
CA ALA A 298 17.32 -2.88 28.82
C ALA A 298 18.54 -2.06 29.27
N GLY A 299 18.30 -0.93 29.93
CA GLY A 299 19.30 0.06 30.29
C GLY A 299 19.28 1.28 29.38
N MET A 300 20.45 1.81 29.03
CA MET A 300 20.59 3.07 28.29
C MET A 300 20.83 2.83 26.81
N ASN A 301 20.04 3.52 25.99
CA ASN A 301 20.08 3.50 24.54
C ASN A 301 20.53 4.86 23.98
N THR A 302 20.86 4.91 22.69
CA THR A 302 21.03 6.13 21.91
C THR A 302 20.10 6.08 20.71
N ILE A 303 19.34 7.16 20.46
CA ILE A 303 18.49 7.28 19.27
C ILE A 303 19.04 8.42 18.42
N THR A 304 19.45 8.10 17.19
CA THR A 304 20.07 9.04 16.25
C THR A 304 19.08 9.42 15.17
N PHE A 305 18.92 10.71 14.95
CA PHE A 305 18.25 11.30 13.80
C PHE A 305 19.33 11.86 12.85
N ASP A 306 19.36 11.39 11.61
CA ASP A 306 20.32 11.75 10.56
C ASP A 306 19.55 12.33 9.35
N ASP A 307 20.14 13.29 8.64
CA ASP A 307 19.52 13.88 7.45
C ASP A 307 19.80 13.09 6.15
N ASP A 308 20.73 12.12 6.18
CA ASP A 308 21.26 11.41 5.00
C ASP A 308 21.74 12.37 3.87
N GLY A 309 22.19 13.57 4.25
CA GLY A 309 22.57 14.65 3.31
C GLY A 309 21.40 15.42 2.68
N GLY A 310 20.16 15.19 3.13
CA GLY A 310 18.94 15.86 2.68
C GLY A 310 18.59 17.13 3.46
N TRP A 311 17.31 17.25 3.81
CA TRP A 311 16.75 18.26 4.72
C TRP A 311 15.67 17.55 5.55
N SER A 312 15.83 17.55 6.87
CA SER A 312 14.89 16.93 7.82
C SER A 312 13.95 17.96 8.47
N PRO A 313 12.91 17.50 9.20
CA PRO A 313 12.14 18.34 10.11
C PRO A 313 13.00 19.01 11.17
N ASP A 314 12.45 20.04 11.83
CA ASP A 314 12.94 20.45 13.14
C ASP A 314 12.34 19.50 14.19
N ILE A 315 13.14 19.04 15.16
CA ILE A 315 12.73 18.09 16.21
C ILE A 315 12.59 18.83 17.55
N ASP A 316 11.50 18.56 18.26
CA ASP A 316 11.10 19.17 19.53
C ASP A 316 11.50 18.26 20.72
N LYS A 317 10.84 17.11 20.83
CA LYS A 317 11.14 16.05 21.81
C LYS A 317 10.88 14.65 21.25
N ILE A 318 11.37 13.63 21.95
CA ILE A 318 10.91 12.25 21.77
C ILE A 318 10.33 11.69 23.07
N GLU A 319 9.35 10.81 22.95
CA GLU A 319 8.66 10.14 24.05
C GLU A 319 8.57 8.64 23.78
N LEU A 320 8.70 7.82 24.83
CA LEU A 320 8.68 6.36 24.74
C LEU A 320 7.52 5.77 25.54
N ALA A 321 6.68 4.98 24.87
CA ALA A 321 5.71 4.09 25.51
C ALA A 321 6.12 2.64 25.23
N LYS A 322 6.18 1.78 26.27
CA LYS A 322 6.48 0.35 26.08
C LYS A 322 5.25 -0.35 25.50
N GLU A 323 5.40 -1.04 24.38
CA GLU A 323 4.31 -1.83 23.83
C GLU A 323 4.19 -3.17 24.55
N GLY A 324 2.95 -3.67 24.65
CA GLY A 324 2.70 -5.07 24.99
C GLY A 324 3.35 -5.97 23.93
N GLY A 325 4.50 -6.57 24.29
CA GLY A 325 5.34 -7.34 23.36
C GLY A 325 4.53 -8.33 22.51
N PRO A 326 4.91 -8.50 21.23
CA PRO A 326 4.04 -8.83 20.10
C PRO A 326 2.88 -9.79 20.46
N GLY A 327 1.71 -9.18 20.65
CA GLY A 327 0.58 -9.80 21.36
C GLY A 327 0.09 -11.13 20.81
N GLU A 328 -0.49 -11.91 21.73
CA GLU A 328 -1.02 -13.27 21.60
C GLU A 328 0.01 -14.39 21.46
N ASP A 329 0.01 -15.27 22.47
CA ASP A 329 0.47 -16.65 22.35
C ASP A 329 -0.15 -17.30 21.09
N PRO A 330 0.65 -17.90 20.18
CA PRO A 330 0.12 -18.61 19.02
C PRO A 330 -0.74 -19.84 19.39
N GLY A 331 -0.66 -20.32 20.63
CA GLY A 331 -1.00 -21.67 21.04
C GLY A 331 0.20 -22.62 20.87
N PRO A 332 0.10 -23.89 21.30
CA PRO A 332 1.20 -24.85 21.23
C PRO A 332 1.53 -25.23 19.78
N ILE A 333 2.43 -24.46 19.15
CA ILE A 333 2.83 -24.63 17.75
C ILE A 333 3.56 -25.95 17.47
N ASP A 334 4.26 -26.51 18.47
CA ASP A 334 4.93 -27.80 18.37
C ASP A 334 3.94 -28.97 18.19
N ASP A 335 2.73 -28.84 18.76
CA ASP A 335 1.73 -29.91 18.78
C ASP A 335 0.81 -29.92 17.55
N ILE A 336 0.94 -28.97 16.61
CA ILE A 336 0.09 -28.92 15.39
C ILE A 336 0.17 -30.25 14.60
N GLY A 337 1.33 -30.92 14.61
CA GLY A 337 1.52 -32.22 13.96
C GLY A 337 0.85 -33.41 14.65
N LEU A 338 0.38 -33.30 15.89
CA LEU A 338 -0.12 -34.42 16.72
C LEU A 338 -1.59 -34.80 16.44
N ILE A 339 -1.98 -34.80 15.16
CA ILE A 339 -3.37 -34.97 14.72
C ILE A 339 -3.96 -36.40 14.89
N GLY A 340 -3.24 -37.32 15.53
CA GLY A 340 -3.69 -38.70 15.78
C GLY A 340 -3.64 -39.65 14.58
N GLY A 341 -4.26 -40.82 14.73
CA GLY A 341 -4.29 -41.89 13.74
C GLY A 341 -5.14 -41.57 12.50
N VAL A 342 -4.82 -42.21 11.37
CA VAL A 342 -5.59 -42.06 10.13
C VAL A 342 -6.92 -42.82 10.26
N ILE A 343 -8.04 -42.09 10.24
CA ILE A 343 -9.41 -42.64 10.30
C ILE A 343 -10.03 -42.86 8.91
N GLY A 344 -9.45 -42.27 7.86
CA GLY A 344 -9.87 -42.50 6.48
C GLY A 344 -8.95 -41.81 5.48
N SER A 345 -8.98 -42.23 4.21
CA SER A 345 -8.20 -41.57 3.15
C SER A 345 -8.87 -41.66 1.78
N ALA A 346 -8.54 -40.71 0.91
CA ALA A 346 -8.99 -40.63 -0.46
C ALA A 346 -7.84 -40.21 -1.39
N LYS A 347 -7.90 -40.62 -2.66
CA LYS A 347 -6.90 -40.26 -3.67
C LYS A 347 -7.56 -39.64 -4.91
N HIS A 348 -7.06 -38.48 -5.29
CA HIS A 348 -7.60 -37.62 -6.33
C HIS A 348 -6.49 -37.34 -7.34
N GLY A 349 -6.29 -38.27 -8.27
CA GLY A 349 -5.19 -38.20 -9.23
C GLY A 349 -3.84 -38.44 -8.54
N SER A 350 -2.91 -37.49 -8.64
CA SER A 350 -1.65 -37.49 -7.88
C SER A 350 -1.84 -37.18 -6.38
N ILE A 351 -2.89 -36.42 -6.02
CA ILE A 351 -3.11 -35.85 -4.69
C ILE A 351 -3.70 -36.91 -3.73
N ASN A 352 -3.19 -36.96 -2.50
CA ASN A 352 -3.71 -37.81 -1.42
C ASN A 352 -4.27 -36.95 -0.30
N VAL A 353 -5.39 -37.39 0.29
CA VAL A 353 -6.01 -36.76 1.46
C VAL A 353 -6.18 -37.84 2.53
N SER A 354 -5.69 -37.59 3.75
CA SER A 354 -6.00 -38.40 4.93
C SER A 354 -6.79 -37.59 5.96
N ALA A 355 -7.88 -38.17 6.45
CA ALA A 355 -8.57 -37.75 7.66
C ALA A 355 -7.92 -38.43 8.85
N HIS A 356 -7.70 -37.70 9.93
CA HIS A 356 -7.15 -38.20 11.20
C HIS A 356 -8.12 -37.90 12.36
N GLU A 357 -7.85 -38.46 13.54
CA GLU A 357 -8.67 -38.31 14.74
C GLU A 357 -8.83 -36.84 15.19
N LYS A 358 -7.80 -36.02 14.99
CA LYS A 358 -7.71 -34.61 15.42
C LYS A 358 -7.25 -33.68 14.27
N GLY A 359 -7.47 -34.06 13.01
CA GLY A 359 -7.03 -33.23 11.88
C GLY A 359 -7.05 -33.91 10.52
N ALA A 360 -6.26 -33.37 9.58
CA ALA A 360 -6.12 -33.92 8.24
C ALA A 360 -4.78 -33.55 7.59
N VAL A 361 -4.37 -34.33 6.58
CA VAL A 361 -3.23 -34.02 5.71
C VAL A 361 -3.64 -34.04 4.24
N PHE A 362 -3.25 -33.02 3.50
CA PHE A 362 -3.47 -32.86 2.06
C PHE A 362 -2.11 -32.82 1.38
N SER A 363 -1.79 -33.78 0.51
CA SER A 363 -0.43 -33.97 -0.03
C SER A 363 -0.39 -34.15 -1.55
N THR A 364 0.52 -33.44 -2.20
CA THR A 364 0.89 -33.62 -3.63
C THR A 364 2.18 -34.44 -3.72
N LYS A 365 2.95 -34.27 -4.81
CA LYS A 365 4.33 -34.82 -4.92
C LYS A 365 5.38 -33.92 -4.26
N SER A 366 5.09 -32.64 -4.09
CA SER A 366 6.08 -31.59 -3.76
C SER A 366 5.74 -30.82 -2.49
N TYR A 367 4.47 -30.81 -2.07
CA TYR A 367 4.04 -30.14 -0.85
C TYR A 367 2.95 -30.89 -0.08
N SER A 368 2.86 -30.60 1.20
CA SER A 368 1.79 -31.05 2.08
C SER A 368 1.30 -29.95 3.00
N ILE A 369 -0.01 -29.92 3.21
CA ILE A 369 -0.70 -29.10 4.20
C ILE A 369 -1.20 -30.04 5.29
N THR A 370 -0.82 -29.79 6.53
CA THR A 370 -1.38 -30.45 7.73
C THR A 370 -2.28 -29.45 8.44
N TYR A 371 -3.50 -29.84 8.77
CA TYR A 371 -4.46 -29.01 9.53
C TYR A 371 -4.88 -29.73 10.80
N ASN A 372 -4.79 -29.05 11.94
CA ASN A 372 -5.17 -29.57 13.25
C ASN A 372 -6.55 -29.04 13.66
N THR A 373 -7.50 -29.93 13.94
CA THR A 373 -8.90 -29.57 14.27
C THR A 373 -9.16 -29.40 15.76
N GLU A 374 -8.13 -29.43 16.61
CA GLU A 374 -8.22 -29.03 18.02
C GLU A 374 -7.65 -27.63 18.28
N SER A 375 -6.69 -27.16 17.48
CA SER A 375 -6.11 -25.80 17.58
C SER A 375 -6.52 -24.84 16.47
N GLY A 376 -7.15 -25.33 15.40
CA GLY A 376 -7.52 -24.52 14.23
C GLY A 376 -6.34 -24.05 13.37
N LEU A 377 -5.14 -24.56 13.66
CA LEU A 377 -3.86 -24.18 13.02
C LEU A 377 -3.45 -25.13 11.89
N ALA A 378 -2.71 -24.59 10.93
CA ALA A 378 -2.11 -25.32 9.82
C ALA A 378 -0.58 -25.23 9.79
N VAL A 379 0.02 -26.23 9.14
CA VAL A 379 1.44 -26.32 8.78
C VAL A 379 1.55 -26.55 7.27
N TYR A 380 2.44 -25.82 6.60
CA TYR A 380 2.75 -26.00 5.19
C TYR A 380 4.21 -26.46 5.03
N ALA A 381 4.42 -27.52 4.27
CA ALA A 381 5.72 -28.14 4.06
C ALA A 381 5.98 -28.45 2.58
N TRP A 382 7.22 -28.27 2.13
CA TRP A 382 7.70 -28.66 0.79
C TRP A 382 8.83 -29.68 0.90
N ASP A 383 8.75 -30.75 0.10
CA ASP A 383 9.70 -31.88 0.10
C ASP A 383 10.03 -32.45 1.50
N GLY A 384 9.05 -32.41 2.41
CA GLY A 384 9.17 -32.88 3.80
C GLY A 384 9.76 -31.89 4.79
N LYS A 385 10.15 -30.68 4.36
CA LYS A 385 10.54 -29.57 5.24
C LYS A 385 9.33 -28.69 5.57
N THR A 386 9.02 -28.50 6.85
CA THR A 386 8.10 -27.43 7.29
C THR A 386 8.68 -26.07 6.90
N MET A 387 7.88 -25.26 6.20
CA MET A 387 8.26 -23.90 5.82
C MET A 387 7.38 -22.82 6.47
N VAL A 388 6.14 -23.18 6.83
CA VAL A 388 5.18 -22.31 7.54
C VAL A 388 4.52 -23.12 8.64
N MET A 389 4.43 -22.56 9.85
CA MET A 389 3.88 -23.19 11.05
C MET A 389 3.00 -22.20 11.81
N GLY A 390 1.85 -22.68 12.32
CA GLY A 390 0.89 -21.82 13.00
C GLY A 390 0.08 -20.93 12.05
N ALA A 391 -0.22 -21.41 10.84
CA ALA A 391 -1.03 -20.67 9.87
C ALA A 391 -2.53 -20.76 10.19
N TYR A 392 -3.23 -19.62 10.17
CA TYR A 392 -4.67 -19.49 10.43
C TYR A 392 -5.29 -18.38 9.57
N ALA A 393 -6.56 -18.01 9.81
CA ALA A 393 -7.25 -16.96 9.08
C ALA A 393 -8.00 -15.99 10.02
N THR A 394 -8.11 -14.71 9.63
CA THR A 394 -8.87 -13.68 10.37
C THR A 394 -9.74 -12.84 9.42
N ALA A 395 -10.81 -12.22 9.93
CA ALA A 395 -11.64 -11.28 9.17
C ALA A 395 -12.22 -10.21 10.09
N GLN A 396 -12.12 -8.94 9.70
CA GLN A 396 -12.70 -7.82 10.45
C GLN A 396 -14.13 -7.56 9.95
N LEU A 397 -15.13 -7.90 10.77
CA LEU A 397 -16.54 -7.61 10.50
C LEU A 397 -16.99 -6.37 11.27
N ASP A 398 -16.99 -5.23 10.59
CA ASP A 398 -17.22 -3.93 11.22
C ASP A 398 -16.26 -3.72 12.42
N GLU A 399 -16.74 -3.78 13.67
CA GLU A 399 -15.89 -3.69 14.88
C GLU A 399 -15.43 -5.07 15.41
N GLN A 400 -16.05 -6.16 14.97
CA GLN A 400 -15.75 -7.51 15.45
C GLN A 400 -14.63 -8.19 14.65
N LEU A 401 -13.48 -8.41 15.29
CA LEU A 401 -12.45 -9.32 14.76
C LEU A 401 -12.89 -10.78 14.91
N LEU A 402 -13.02 -11.48 13.78
CA LEU A 402 -13.11 -12.94 13.75
C LEU A 402 -11.70 -13.54 13.57
N ASP A 403 -11.34 -14.49 14.43
CA ASP A 403 -10.09 -15.25 14.37
C ASP A 403 -10.41 -16.74 14.36
N SER A 404 -10.00 -17.46 13.31
CA SER A 404 -10.36 -18.86 13.12
C SER A 404 -9.86 -19.80 14.22
N ARG A 405 -8.86 -19.41 15.02
CA ARG A 405 -8.36 -20.17 16.18
C ARG A 405 -9.31 -20.11 17.38
N LYS A 406 -10.12 -19.05 17.48
CA LYS A 406 -11.02 -18.77 18.62
C LYS A 406 -12.44 -19.31 18.40
N TYR A 407 -12.58 -20.27 17.48
CA TYR A 407 -13.85 -20.94 17.16
C TYR A 407 -13.98 -22.26 17.93
N GLY A 408 -15.20 -22.60 18.38
CA GLY A 408 -15.45 -23.78 19.23
C GLY A 408 -15.44 -25.12 18.50
N GLU A 409 -15.62 -25.13 17.17
CA GLU A 409 -15.48 -26.30 16.31
C GLU A 409 -14.63 -25.97 15.07
N HIS A 410 -13.69 -26.84 14.71
CA HIS A 410 -12.99 -26.81 13.41
C HIS A 410 -13.30 -28.10 12.64
N LEU A 411 -14.14 -28.02 11.59
CA LEU A 411 -14.71 -29.20 10.95
C LEU A 411 -14.09 -29.50 9.58
N PHE A 412 -13.40 -30.64 9.47
CA PHE A 412 -13.03 -31.27 8.20
C PHE A 412 -13.87 -32.53 7.93
N LYS A 413 -14.23 -32.78 6.67
CA LYS A 413 -14.91 -34.00 6.24
C LYS A 413 -14.37 -34.51 4.90
N LEU A 414 -13.85 -35.74 4.91
CA LEU A 414 -13.32 -36.42 3.72
C LEU A 414 -14.33 -36.54 2.57
N SER A 415 -15.63 -36.62 2.88
CA SER A 415 -16.72 -36.74 1.90
C SER A 415 -17.05 -35.44 1.16
N GLU A 416 -16.62 -34.28 1.67
CA GLU A 416 -16.91 -32.96 1.09
C GLU A 416 -15.75 -32.42 0.23
N VAL A 417 -14.67 -33.19 0.06
CA VAL A 417 -13.52 -32.88 -0.82
C VAL A 417 -13.95 -32.88 -2.29
N ALA A 418 -14.11 -31.68 -2.85
CA ALA A 418 -14.56 -31.49 -4.22
C ALA A 418 -13.41 -31.62 -5.22
N LYS A 419 -13.67 -32.16 -6.42
CA LYS A 419 -12.72 -32.12 -7.53
C LYS A 419 -12.79 -30.76 -8.23
N VAL A 420 -11.64 -30.23 -8.62
CA VAL A 420 -11.49 -28.94 -9.30
C VAL A 420 -10.89 -29.15 -10.69
N LYS A 421 -11.37 -28.37 -11.65
CA LYS A 421 -10.73 -28.21 -12.96
C LYS A 421 -10.96 -26.81 -13.50
N ASP A 422 -9.90 -26.01 -13.54
CA ASP A 422 -9.90 -24.60 -13.91
C ASP A 422 -8.63 -24.25 -14.71
N GLY A 423 -8.22 -22.97 -14.71
CA GLY A 423 -7.03 -22.51 -15.41
C GLY A 423 -5.72 -23.05 -14.83
N HIS A 424 -5.65 -23.34 -13.53
CA HIS A 424 -4.44 -23.85 -12.88
C HIS A 424 -4.24 -25.35 -13.16
N GLY A 425 -5.30 -26.08 -13.54
CA GLY A 425 -5.21 -27.45 -14.02
C GLY A 425 -6.27 -28.36 -13.43
N GLN A 426 -5.87 -29.55 -13.01
CA GLN A 426 -6.73 -30.53 -12.32
C GLN A 426 -6.30 -30.60 -10.85
N GLY A 427 -7.27 -30.72 -9.95
CA GLY A 427 -7.00 -30.66 -8.51
C GLY A 427 -8.18 -30.99 -7.62
N ILE A 428 -8.08 -30.58 -6.36
CA ILE A 428 -9.14 -30.66 -5.35
C ILE A 428 -9.34 -29.33 -4.66
N ARG A 429 -10.54 -29.13 -4.11
CA ARG A 429 -10.84 -28.13 -3.09
C ARG A 429 -11.16 -28.85 -1.79
N VAL A 430 -10.44 -28.47 -0.74
CA VAL A 430 -10.75 -28.82 0.64
C VAL A 430 -11.30 -27.58 1.33
N THR A 431 -12.27 -27.78 2.22
CA THR A 431 -12.83 -26.73 3.08
C THR A 431 -12.76 -27.20 4.53
N ILE A 432 -12.31 -26.32 5.42
CA ILE A 432 -12.49 -26.45 6.87
C ILE A 432 -13.57 -25.44 7.27
N GLU A 433 -14.61 -25.88 7.98
CA GLU A 433 -15.64 -24.99 8.53
C GLU A 433 -15.39 -24.73 10.01
N ASN A 434 -15.09 -23.48 10.37
CA ASN A 434 -14.91 -23.05 11.75
C ASN A 434 -16.25 -22.49 12.27
N ARG A 435 -16.73 -22.98 13.41
CA ARG A 435 -18.07 -22.69 13.95
C ARG A 435 -18.07 -22.40 15.45
N SER A 436 -18.88 -21.42 15.83
CA SER A 436 -19.20 -21.02 17.21
C SER A 436 -20.65 -20.57 17.24
N GLU A 437 -21.30 -20.67 18.39
CA GLU A 437 -22.61 -20.05 18.59
C GLU A 437 -22.48 -18.51 18.49
N GLY A 438 -23.51 -17.84 17.94
CA GLY A 438 -23.52 -16.40 17.72
C GLY A 438 -22.66 -15.86 16.56
N LEU A 439 -21.64 -16.59 16.10
CA LEU A 439 -20.70 -16.10 15.06
C LEU A 439 -21.05 -16.58 13.63
N PRO A 440 -20.72 -15.78 12.60
CA PRO A 440 -20.66 -16.24 11.21
C PRO A 440 -19.66 -17.41 11.05
N THR A 441 -19.97 -18.35 10.15
CA THR A 441 -19.08 -19.49 9.86
C THR A 441 -17.90 -19.04 9.00
N MET A 442 -16.67 -19.18 9.51
CA MET A 442 -15.45 -18.97 8.73
C MET A 442 -15.04 -20.26 8.02
N LYS A 443 -15.06 -20.25 6.69
CA LYS A 443 -14.62 -21.37 5.86
C LYS A 443 -13.21 -21.11 5.34
N GLN A 444 -12.22 -21.84 5.86
CA GLN A 444 -10.87 -21.85 5.28
C GLN A 444 -10.85 -22.83 4.09
N ILE A 445 -10.33 -22.40 2.94
CA ILE A 445 -10.45 -23.12 1.66
C ILE A 445 -9.08 -23.28 1.02
N TYR A 446 -8.66 -24.53 0.83
CA TYR A 446 -7.41 -24.90 0.16
C TYR A 446 -7.72 -25.52 -1.22
N GLN A 447 -7.05 -25.04 -2.28
CA GLN A 447 -7.07 -25.67 -3.60
C GLN A 447 -5.68 -26.21 -3.96
N LEU A 448 -5.57 -27.53 -4.06
CA LEU A 448 -4.35 -28.25 -4.41
C LEU A 448 -4.47 -28.78 -5.84
N TYR A 449 -3.39 -28.73 -6.63
CA TYR A 449 -3.38 -29.16 -8.03
C TYR A 449 -2.35 -30.27 -8.28
N GLU A 450 -2.61 -31.11 -9.28
CA GLU A 450 -1.84 -32.35 -9.49
C GLU A 450 -0.37 -32.13 -9.95
N ASP A 451 -0.13 -30.99 -10.62
CA ASP A 451 1.11 -30.67 -11.36
C ASP A 451 1.58 -29.19 -11.16
N GLN A 452 1.07 -28.48 -10.14
CA GLN A 452 1.54 -27.12 -9.78
C GLN A 452 2.50 -27.16 -8.57
N PRO A 453 3.49 -26.26 -8.47
CA PRO A 453 4.39 -26.15 -7.31
C PRO A 453 3.76 -25.41 -6.11
N TYR A 454 2.65 -24.70 -6.34
CA TYR A 454 1.88 -23.96 -5.34
C TYR A 454 0.51 -24.60 -5.08
N PHE A 455 -0.10 -24.22 -3.96
CA PHE A 455 -1.55 -24.31 -3.73
C PHE A 455 -2.17 -22.90 -3.67
N LEU A 456 -3.50 -22.81 -3.73
CA LEU A 456 -4.22 -21.58 -3.38
C LEU A 456 -4.86 -21.73 -2.00
N VAL A 457 -4.76 -20.70 -1.16
CA VAL A 457 -5.55 -20.55 0.07
C VAL A 457 -6.47 -19.34 -0.06
N SER A 458 -7.69 -19.47 0.45
CA SER A 458 -8.70 -18.41 0.50
C SER A 458 -9.65 -18.69 1.66
N GLN A 459 -10.49 -17.72 2.02
CA GLN A 459 -11.55 -17.94 3.00
C GLN A 459 -12.88 -17.34 2.57
N GLN A 460 -13.95 -17.82 3.20
CA GLN A 460 -15.29 -17.23 3.11
C GLN A 460 -15.89 -17.05 4.49
N VAL A 461 -16.36 -15.84 4.79
CA VAL A 461 -17.24 -15.59 5.94
C VAL A 461 -18.68 -15.78 5.47
N VAL A 462 -19.44 -16.67 6.12
CA VAL A 462 -20.82 -17.01 5.73
C VAL A 462 -21.77 -16.76 6.89
N SER A 463 -22.80 -15.94 6.66
CA SER A 463 -23.84 -15.58 7.64
C SER A 463 -25.25 -15.78 7.07
N GLY A 464 -26.23 -15.96 7.97
CA GLY A 464 -27.66 -15.96 7.62
C GLY A 464 -28.21 -14.55 7.34
N THR A 465 -27.49 -13.51 7.76
CA THR A 465 -27.75 -12.08 7.50
C THR A 465 -26.63 -11.49 6.62
N SER A 466 -26.82 -10.27 6.11
CA SER A 466 -25.70 -9.57 5.49
C SER A 466 -24.71 -9.11 6.56
N VAL A 467 -23.44 -9.40 6.35
CA VAL A 467 -22.30 -8.85 7.09
C VAL A 467 -21.49 -7.93 6.17
N SER A 468 -20.56 -7.15 6.72
CA SER A 468 -19.63 -6.32 5.94
C SER A 468 -18.18 -6.51 6.42
N ALA A 469 -17.19 -6.38 5.55
CA ALA A 469 -15.78 -6.47 5.90
C ALA A 469 -14.91 -5.52 5.05
N SER A 470 -13.94 -4.87 5.68
CA SER A 470 -12.88 -4.10 5.01
C SER A 470 -11.50 -4.76 5.10
N ASP A 471 -11.32 -5.78 5.95
CA ASP A 471 -10.09 -6.58 6.07
C ASP A 471 -10.44 -8.07 6.15
N ILE A 472 -9.80 -8.90 5.33
CA ILE A 472 -10.02 -10.35 5.29
C ILE A 472 -8.74 -11.12 4.93
N ALA A 473 -8.17 -11.84 5.90
CA ALA A 473 -6.86 -12.46 5.83
C ALA A 473 -6.91 -14.00 5.80
N PRO A 474 -6.86 -14.65 4.61
CA PRO A 474 -6.87 -16.11 4.48
C PRO A 474 -5.56 -16.80 4.90
N LEU A 475 -4.52 -16.02 5.21
CA LEU A 475 -3.23 -16.52 5.71
C LEU A 475 -2.67 -15.52 6.73
N VAL A 476 -2.68 -15.94 8.00
CA VAL A 476 -2.05 -15.24 9.13
C VAL A 476 -1.12 -16.21 9.84
N VAL A 477 0.05 -15.72 10.26
CA VAL A 477 1.02 -16.36 11.15
C VAL A 477 1.46 -15.30 12.15
N ASN A 478 1.43 -15.62 13.44
CA ASN A 478 1.90 -14.78 14.52
C ASN A 478 2.57 -15.70 15.56
N ALA A 479 3.76 -16.20 15.23
CA ALA A 479 4.49 -17.20 15.99
C ALA A 479 5.99 -17.01 15.76
N ALA A 480 6.80 -16.99 16.83
CA ALA A 480 8.24 -16.77 16.73
C ALA A 480 8.90 -17.82 15.81
N GLY A 481 9.53 -17.38 14.72
CA GLY A 481 10.09 -18.26 13.70
C GLY A 481 9.06 -19.05 12.86
N GLY A 482 7.79 -18.67 12.87
CA GLY A 482 6.69 -19.37 12.19
C GLY A 482 6.77 -19.43 10.67
N VAL A 483 7.68 -18.67 10.03
CA VAL A 483 8.11 -18.92 8.64
C VAL A 483 9.63 -19.09 8.59
N ASP A 484 10.08 -20.29 8.20
CA ASP A 484 11.48 -20.66 8.03
C ASP A 484 11.67 -21.23 6.63
N ILE A 485 12.52 -20.61 5.80
CA ILE A 485 12.77 -21.07 4.43
C ILE A 485 13.86 -22.16 4.35
N GLY A 486 14.43 -22.58 5.48
CA GLY A 486 15.41 -23.67 5.57
C GLY A 486 16.80 -23.32 5.02
N SER A 487 17.08 -22.03 4.83
CA SER A 487 18.41 -21.48 4.53
C SER A 487 18.61 -20.18 5.32
N TYR A 488 19.87 -19.82 5.57
CA TYR A 488 20.28 -18.76 6.50
C TYR A 488 21.53 -18.04 5.96
N GLY A 489 21.48 -17.66 4.68
CA GLY A 489 22.63 -17.14 3.93
C GLY A 489 22.58 -15.62 3.80
N ASP A 490 21.57 -15.13 3.09
CA ASP A 490 21.26 -13.71 2.88
C ASP A 490 19.74 -13.59 2.74
N ASN A 491 19.02 -13.76 3.85
CA ASN A 491 17.56 -13.89 3.86
C ASN A 491 16.87 -12.53 3.70
N ARG A 492 15.99 -12.43 2.71
CA ARG A 492 15.34 -11.21 2.24
C ARG A 492 13.82 -11.35 2.13
N VAL A 493 13.13 -10.23 2.26
CA VAL A 493 11.71 -10.07 1.92
C VAL A 493 11.57 -8.97 0.88
N LEU A 494 10.87 -9.28 -0.22
CA LEU A 494 10.63 -8.35 -1.32
C LEU A 494 9.36 -7.53 -1.08
N ILE A 495 9.52 -6.20 -1.02
CA ILE A 495 8.42 -5.24 -1.05
C ILE A 495 8.11 -4.86 -2.50
N THR A 496 6.85 -5.03 -2.88
CA THR A 496 6.27 -4.71 -4.19
C THR A 496 5.41 -3.44 -4.08
N PRO A 497 5.65 -2.41 -4.90
CA PRO A 497 4.77 -1.24 -4.98
C PRO A 497 3.44 -1.61 -5.66
N PHE A 498 2.36 -0.94 -5.27
CA PHE A 498 1.02 -1.17 -5.83
C PHE A 498 0.92 -0.77 -7.31
N ASP A 499 1.48 0.39 -7.68
CA ASP A 499 1.47 0.90 -9.04
C ASP A 499 2.88 1.13 -9.64
N ASN A 500 3.08 2.18 -10.42
CA ASN A 500 4.35 2.53 -11.06
C ASN A 500 4.63 4.04 -10.97
N ASP A 501 4.04 4.76 -10.01
CA ASP A 501 4.16 6.22 -9.90
C ASP A 501 4.78 6.68 -8.56
N MET A 502 4.81 8.00 -8.32
CA MET A 502 5.42 8.67 -7.16
C MET A 502 6.87 8.27 -6.87
N TRP A 503 7.59 7.82 -7.90
CA TRP A 503 8.96 7.27 -7.81
C TRP A 503 9.09 6.01 -6.94
N SER A 504 7.99 5.31 -6.68
CA SER A 504 7.98 4.05 -5.92
C SER A 504 8.94 3.02 -6.51
N ARG A 505 9.67 2.36 -5.62
CA ARG A 505 10.71 1.35 -5.90
C ARG A 505 10.29 0.00 -5.32
N TYR A 506 10.80 -1.07 -5.91
CA TYR A 506 10.85 -2.36 -5.24
C TYR A 506 12.00 -2.38 -4.22
N GLN A 507 11.82 -3.06 -3.09
CA GLN A 507 12.82 -3.12 -2.02
C GLN A 507 13.06 -4.55 -1.52
N ALA A 508 14.30 -5.04 -1.58
CA ALA A 508 14.72 -6.27 -0.91
C ALA A 508 15.23 -5.97 0.51
N ARG A 509 14.32 -5.97 1.50
CA ARG A 509 14.66 -5.80 2.91
C ARG A 509 15.28 -7.06 3.50
N THR A 510 16.08 -6.92 4.56
CA THR A 510 16.51 -8.07 5.38
C THR A 510 15.30 -8.70 6.08
N ILE A 511 15.26 -10.03 6.18
CA ILE A 511 14.21 -10.73 6.93
C ILE A 511 14.22 -10.35 8.42
N ASN A 512 15.38 -9.95 8.93
CA ASN A 512 15.60 -9.47 10.30
C ASN A 512 15.14 -8.01 10.47
N THR A 513 13.91 -7.71 10.03
CA THR A 513 13.19 -6.47 10.29
C THR A 513 12.14 -6.80 11.35
N ALA A 514 12.44 -6.57 12.63
CA ALA A 514 11.59 -6.99 13.75
C ALA A 514 10.23 -6.26 13.79
N LEU A 515 10.23 -5.02 13.30
CA LEU A 515 9.14 -4.05 13.36
C LEU A 515 8.92 -3.50 11.94
N ASN A 516 7.69 -3.54 11.45
CA ASN A 516 7.37 -3.14 10.06
C ASN A 516 6.89 -1.69 9.99
N ASN A 517 6.35 -1.15 11.10
CA ASN A 517 5.77 0.19 11.17
C ASN A 517 4.71 0.48 10.10
N ASN A 518 4.10 -0.58 9.54
CA ASN A 518 3.27 -0.58 8.31
C ASN A 518 3.90 0.06 7.06
N ASN A 519 5.17 0.48 7.13
CA ASN A 519 5.91 1.14 6.04
C ASN A 519 6.40 0.15 4.98
N TYR A 520 6.50 -1.14 5.32
CA TYR A 520 7.04 -2.20 4.46
C TYR A 520 6.02 -3.31 4.22
N VAL A 521 4.73 -2.95 4.10
CA VAL A 521 3.65 -3.83 3.62
C VAL A 521 3.79 -4.01 2.12
N SER A 522 3.93 -5.26 1.66
CA SER A 522 4.06 -5.54 0.22
C SER A 522 2.71 -5.61 -0.47
N SER A 523 2.61 -5.02 -1.67
CA SER A 523 1.36 -4.92 -2.44
C SER A 523 1.19 -6.11 -3.39
N GLU A 524 0.05 -6.80 -3.32
CA GLU A 524 -0.35 -7.98 -4.10
C GLU A 524 0.54 -9.24 -3.96
N MET A 525 1.87 -9.10 -3.81
CA MET A 525 2.80 -10.23 -3.75
C MET A 525 4.10 -9.92 -2.99
N THR A 526 4.71 -10.95 -2.40
CA THR A 526 6.08 -10.91 -1.85
C THR A 526 6.85 -12.19 -2.20
N ALA A 527 8.18 -12.09 -2.13
CA ALA A 527 9.08 -13.23 -2.11
C ALA A 527 9.88 -13.19 -0.80
N ILE A 528 9.97 -14.31 -0.09
CA ILE A 528 10.75 -14.50 1.13
C ILE A 528 11.84 -15.52 0.77
N TYR A 529 13.09 -15.09 0.59
CA TYR A 529 14.12 -15.87 -0.07
C TYR A 529 15.52 -15.64 0.50
N ASP A 530 16.35 -16.67 0.46
CA ASP A 530 17.79 -16.56 0.67
C ASP A 530 18.44 -16.19 -0.66
N ASN A 531 19.07 -15.01 -0.76
CA ASN A 531 19.74 -14.63 -2.00
C ASN A 531 20.93 -15.56 -2.32
N VAL A 532 21.61 -16.17 -1.34
CA VAL A 532 22.76 -17.05 -1.60
C VAL A 532 22.32 -18.31 -2.35
N SER A 533 21.38 -19.09 -1.82
CA SER A 533 20.86 -20.28 -2.52
C SER A 533 19.90 -19.95 -3.66
N ARG A 534 19.22 -18.80 -3.60
CA ARG A 534 17.97 -18.43 -4.30
C ARG A 534 16.72 -19.19 -3.85
N GLY A 535 16.81 -20.09 -2.87
CA GLY A 535 15.66 -20.80 -2.32
C GLY A 535 14.70 -19.85 -1.61
N GLY A 536 13.39 -19.99 -1.81
CA GLY A 536 12.41 -19.11 -1.17
C GLY A 536 10.94 -19.42 -1.44
N LEU A 537 10.10 -18.84 -0.59
CA LEU A 537 8.65 -18.78 -0.75
C LEU A 537 8.28 -17.60 -1.67
N VAL A 538 7.31 -17.80 -2.55
CA VAL A 538 6.62 -16.74 -3.28
C VAL A 538 5.14 -16.82 -2.93
N ILE A 539 4.58 -15.69 -2.48
CA ILE A 539 3.24 -15.59 -1.89
C ILE A 539 2.53 -14.38 -2.49
N GLY A 540 1.30 -14.52 -2.96
CA GLY A 540 0.53 -13.38 -3.49
C GLY A 540 -0.84 -13.75 -4.05
N SER A 541 -1.64 -12.73 -4.30
CA SER A 541 -3.01 -12.82 -4.86
C SER A 541 -3.08 -13.30 -6.32
N VAL A 542 -4.10 -14.07 -6.67
CA VAL A 542 -4.42 -14.43 -8.07
C VAL A 542 -5.81 -13.97 -8.53
N THR A 543 -6.57 -13.28 -7.69
CA THR A 543 -7.93 -12.79 -7.98
C THR A 543 -8.07 -11.31 -7.64
N HIS A 544 -8.39 -10.50 -8.64
CA HIS A 544 -8.24 -9.03 -8.62
C HIS A 544 -9.55 -8.29 -8.90
N ASP A 545 -10.66 -8.93 -8.53
CA ASP A 545 -12.02 -8.46 -8.85
C ASP A 545 -12.63 -7.56 -7.76
N THR A 546 -11.99 -7.43 -6.59
CA THR A 546 -12.62 -6.78 -5.41
C THR A 546 -11.66 -6.11 -4.45
N TRP A 547 -10.56 -6.77 -4.09
CA TRP A 547 -9.67 -6.30 -3.03
C TRP A 547 -8.38 -5.72 -3.60
N LYS A 548 -7.81 -4.76 -2.88
CA LYS A 548 -6.35 -4.52 -2.85
C LYS A 548 -5.75 -5.47 -1.82
N THR A 549 -4.70 -6.21 -2.17
CA THR A 549 -4.08 -7.21 -1.27
C THR A 549 -2.82 -6.66 -0.63
N GLY A 550 -2.73 -6.73 0.69
CA GLY A 550 -1.55 -6.37 1.47
C GLY A 550 -0.86 -7.59 2.07
N ILE A 551 0.45 -7.49 2.25
CA ILE A 551 1.28 -8.49 2.91
C ILE A 551 2.12 -7.80 3.98
N TYR A 552 1.63 -7.82 5.22
CA TYR A 552 2.38 -7.41 6.40
C TYR A 552 3.29 -8.57 6.84
N TRP A 553 4.50 -8.25 7.30
CA TRP A 553 5.46 -9.24 7.79
C TRP A 553 6.41 -8.60 8.81
N SER A 554 6.93 -9.39 9.76
CA SER A 554 8.11 -9.00 10.53
C SER A 554 8.91 -10.23 10.98
N GLY A 555 10.20 -10.07 11.22
CA GLY A 555 11.12 -11.20 11.39
C GLY A 555 12.42 -10.91 12.14
N SER A 556 13.04 -11.99 12.59
CA SER A 556 14.23 -12.02 13.44
C SER A 556 14.88 -13.39 13.34
N ASN A 557 16.18 -13.51 13.66
CA ASN A 557 16.89 -14.79 13.68
C ASN A 557 16.72 -15.58 12.36
N ASP A 558 16.81 -14.85 11.24
CA ASP A 558 16.69 -15.30 9.86
C ASP A 558 15.34 -15.93 9.45
N ARG A 559 14.28 -15.68 10.23
CA ARG A 559 12.90 -16.18 10.06
C ARG A 559 11.86 -15.06 10.17
N LEU A 560 10.62 -15.29 9.74
CA LEU A 560 9.50 -14.41 10.11
C LEU A 560 8.85 -14.87 11.42
N ASN A 561 8.47 -13.88 12.23
CA ASN A 561 7.62 -14.02 13.41
C ASN A 561 6.15 -13.70 13.07
N LYS A 562 5.94 -12.73 12.17
CA LYS A 562 4.62 -12.29 11.69
C LYS A 562 4.54 -12.40 10.18
N LEU A 563 3.40 -12.87 9.67
CA LEU A 563 2.99 -12.80 8.26
C LEU A 563 1.46 -12.69 8.20
N LYS A 564 0.92 -11.60 7.64
CA LYS A 564 -0.52 -11.44 7.35
C LYS A 564 -0.70 -11.10 5.89
N VAL A 565 -1.34 -12.00 5.13
CA VAL A 565 -1.76 -11.75 3.74
C VAL A 565 -3.26 -11.53 3.74
N TYR A 566 -3.70 -10.36 3.28
CA TYR A 566 -5.09 -9.91 3.46
C TYR A 566 -5.61 -9.08 2.28
N GLY A 567 -6.88 -9.27 1.93
CA GLY A 567 -7.62 -8.27 1.16
C GLY A 567 -8.05 -7.15 2.09
N GLY A 568 -7.88 -5.89 1.68
CA GLY A 568 -8.19 -4.72 2.51
C GLY A 568 -7.10 -3.64 2.56
N PHE A 569 -6.07 -3.72 1.70
CA PHE A 569 -4.92 -2.84 1.80
C PHE A 569 -5.16 -1.45 1.22
N THR A 570 -4.94 -0.42 2.03
CA THR A 570 -4.92 0.99 1.63
C THR A 570 -3.77 1.69 2.34
N SER A 571 -2.97 2.46 1.61
CA SER A 571 -1.89 3.28 2.16
C SER A 571 -1.65 4.50 1.29
N GLN A 572 -1.57 5.69 1.92
CA GLN A 572 -1.30 6.95 1.23
C GLN A 572 0.07 6.96 0.52
N THR A 573 1.03 6.13 0.95
CA THR A 573 2.39 6.03 0.38
C THR A 573 2.59 4.87 -0.60
N SER A 574 1.57 4.02 -0.80
CA SER A 574 1.64 2.89 -1.76
C SER A 574 0.45 2.83 -2.72
N THR A 575 -0.78 2.85 -2.20
CA THR A 575 -2.01 2.79 -3.01
C THR A 575 -2.61 4.18 -3.32
N HIS A 576 -2.02 5.23 -2.72
CA HIS A 576 -2.44 6.65 -2.75
C HIS A 576 -3.81 6.93 -2.13
N ASP A 577 -4.44 5.93 -1.50
CA ASP A 577 -5.72 6.10 -0.83
C ASP A 577 -5.59 6.94 0.45
N THR A 578 -6.52 7.86 0.63
CA THR A 578 -6.70 8.67 1.85
C THR A 578 -7.90 8.22 2.68
N LEU A 579 -8.54 7.13 2.29
CA LEU A 579 -9.66 6.47 2.96
C LEU A 579 -9.33 4.97 3.17
N PRO A 580 -9.88 4.32 4.20
CA PRO A 580 -9.81 2.87 4.35
C PRO A 580 -10.47 2.12 3.18
N HIS A 581 -10.09 0.86 2.99
CA HIS A 581 -10.68 -0.02 1.97
C HIS A 581 -12.21 -0.11 2.07
N GLY A 582 -12.90 -0.03 0.92
CA GLY A 582 -14.35 -0.15 0.84
C GLY A 582 -14.87 -1.46 1.46
N LYS A 583 -15.98 -1.37 2.20
CA LYS A 583 -16.59 -2.49 2.93
C LYS A 583 -17.37 -3.42 2.00
N VAL A 584 -16.80 -4.58 1.72
CA VAL A 584 -17.44 -5.64 0.93
C VAL A 584 -18.56 -6.28 1.75
N SER A 585 -19.78 -6.27 1.22
CA SER A 585 -21.01 -6.57 1.97
C SER A 585 -21.84 -7.70 1.35
N GLY A 586 -22.28 -8.66 2.16
CA GLY A 586 -23.20 -9.72 1.74
C GLY A 586 -23.38 -10.85 2.77
N THR A 587 -24.18 -11.86 2.43
CA THR A 587 -24.33 -13.10 3.24
C THR A 587 -23.15 -14.05 3.11
N THR A 588 -22.30 -13.84 2.10
CA THR A 588 -21.02 -14.54 1.91
C THR A 588 -19.99 -13.54 1.40
N ILE A 589 -18.97 -13.25 2.20
CA ILE A 589 -17.81 -12.45 1.80
C ILE A 589 -16.65 -13.42 1.52
N ALA A 590 -15.93 -13.23 0.42
CA ALA A 590 -14.78 -14.04 0.05
C ALA A 590 -13.50 -13.19 0.02
N SER A 591 -12.39 -13.75 0.52
CA SER A 591 -11.07 -13.13 0.44
C SER A 591 -10.50 -13.18 -0.99
N PRO A 592 -9.37 -12.51 -1.26
CA PRO A 592 -8.51 -12.89 -2.38
C PRO A 592 -8.13 -14.38 -2.28
N GLN A 593 -7.88 -15.01 -3.42
CA GLN A 593 -7.17 -16.29 -3.47
C GLN A 593 -5.68 -16.02 -3.50
N ILE A 594 -4.96 -16.58 -2.52
CA ILE A 594 -3.51 -16.39 -2.35
C ILE A 594 -2.80 -17.66 -2.81
N ALA A 595 -1.93 -17.55 -3.82
CA ALA A 595 -0.99 -18.59 -4.17
C ALA A 595 0.15 -18.63 -3.15
N VAL A 596 0.53 -19.84 -2.72
CA VAL A 596 1.65 -20.10 -1.81
C VAL A 596 2.50 -21.23 -2.41
N GLY A 597 3.78 -20.97 -2.69
CA GLY A 597 4.71 -21.96 -3.25
C GLY A 597 6.16 -21.70 -2.81
N TYR A 598 6.90 -22.77 -2.50
CA TYR A 598 8.36 -22.73 -2.33
C TYR A 598 9.07 -23.15 -3.63
N TYR A 599 10.22 -22.54 -3.92
CA TYR A 599 11.01 -22.76 -5.11
C TYR A 599 12.51 -22.76 -4.79
N ASP A 600 13.29 -23.62 -5.46
CA ASP A 600 14.77 -23.61 -5.38
C ASP A 600 15.40 -22.34 -5.97
N ASP A 601 14.66 -21.60 -6.80
CA ASP A 601 15.04 -20.29 -7.32
C ASP A 601 13.79 -19.39 -7.32
N TYR A 602 13.73 -18.42 -6.40
CA TYR A 602 12.61 -17.48 -6.24
C TYR A 602 12.26 -16.74 -7.55
N ARG A 603 13.21 -16.59 -8.49
CA ARG A 603 12.99 -15.97 -9.80
C ARG A 603 12.09 -16.83 -10.69
N SER A 604 12.19 -18.15 -10.56
CA SER A 604 11.25 -19.10 -11.17
C SER A 604 9.89 -19.04 -10.47
N GLY A 605 9.88 -18.84 -9.15
CA GLY A 605 8.66 -18.63 -8.37
C GLY A 605 7.87 -17.38 -8.77
N LEU A 606 8.55 -16.25 -8.95
CA LEU A 606 7.98 -15.00 -9.45
C LEU A 606 7.38 -15.16 -10.87
N THR A 607 8.06 -15.93 -11.73
CA THR A 607 7.53 -16.29 -13.05
C THR A 607 6.26 -17.15 -12.92
N SER A 608 6.28 -18.16 -12.05
CA SER A 608 5.14 -19.05 -11.77
C SER A 608 3.95 -18.31 -11.13
N TYR A 609 4.19 -17.29 -10.31
CA TYR A 609 3.16 -16.39 -9.78
C TYR A 609 2.48 -15.57 -10.88
N GLY A 610 3.25 -15.08 -11.85
CA GLY A 610 2.70 -14.45 -13.06
C GLY A 610 1.85 -15.42 -13.90
N GLU A 611 2.30 -16.67 -14.05
CA GLU A 611 1.54 -17.72 -14.76
C GLU A 611 0.26 -18.12 -14.00
N ALA A 612 0.29 -18.16 -12.67
CA ALA A 612 -0.88 -18.41 -11.82
C ALA A 612 -1.93 -17.29 -11.97
N ASN A 613 -1.49 -16.03 -12.02
CA ASN A 613 -2.36 -14.90 -12.35
C ASN A 613 -2.94 -15.01 -13.76
N ALA A 614 -2.11 -15.35 -14.76
CA ALA A 614 -2.54 -15.52 -16.14
C ALA A 614 -3.52 -16.71 -16.35
N ALA A 615 -3.54 -17.68 -15.43
CA ALA A 615 -4.50 -18.78 -15.41
C ALA A 615 -5.91 -18.33 -15.01
N VAL A 616 -6.04 -17.30 -14.16
CA VAL A 616 -7.30 -16.65 -13.80
C VAL A 616 -7.67 -15.58 -14.83
N ALA A 617 -6.75 -14.64 -15.09
CA ALA A 617 -6.96 -13.44 -15.88
C ALA A 617 -5.86 -13.28 -16.96
N PRO A 618 -5.95 -13.98 -18.10
CA PRO A 618 -4.88 -14.00 -19.11
C PRO A 618 -4.70 -12.65 -19.81
N PRO A 619 -3.46 -12.26 -20.20
CA PRO A 619 -3.16 -10.96 -20.81
C PRO A 619 -3.95 -10.72 -22.09
N LEU A 620 -4.28 -9.44 -22.34
CA LEU A 620 -5.12 -9.02 -23.44
C LEU A 620 -4.68 -9.65 -24.78
N LYS A 621 -5.68 -10.20 -25.49
CA LYS A 621 -5.48 -10.91 -26.75
C LYS A 621 -5.53 -9.92 -27.91
N PHE A 622 -4.42 -9.81 -28.63
CA PHE A 622 -4.35 -9.06 -29.89
C PHE A 622 -5.48 -9.48 -30.84
N LYS A 623 -6.22 -8.52 -31.37
CA LYS A 623 -7.24 -8.75 -32.41
C LYS A 623 -6.69 -8.38 -33.79
N ARG A 624 -7.33 -8.89 -34.84
CA ARG A 624 -6.94 -8.71 -36.25
C ARG A 624 -6.81 -7.23 -36.61
N GLY A 625 -5.58 -6.78 -36.86
CA GLY A 625 -5.24 -5.41 -37.28
C GLY A 625 -4.14 -4.80 -36.44
N VAL A 626 -4.14 -5.07 -35.12
CA VAL A 626 -3.10 -4.63 -34.19
C VAL A 626 -1.85 -5.51 -34.37
N PRO A 627 -0.65 -4.94 -34.60
CA PRO A 627 0.60 -5.70 -34.65
C PRO A 627 0.91 -6.39 -33.31
N SER A 628 1.03 -7.72 -33.33
CA SER A 628 1.37 -8.55 -32.16
C SER A 628 2.89 -8.74 -31.99
N GLY A 629 3.63 -7.63 -32.06
CA GLY A 629 5.08 -7.58 -31.90
C GLY A 629 5.46 -6.34 -31.09
N VAL A 630 6.61 -6.38 -30.40
CA VAL A 630 7.22 -5.24 -29.69
C VAL A 630 6.97 -3.94 -30.46
N PRO A 631 6.21 -2.98 -29.89
CA PRO A 631 6.08 -1.66 -30.48
C PRO A 631 7.44 -0.98 -30.51
N VAL A 632 7.86 -0.48 -31.67
CA VAL A 632 9.11 0.27 -31.84
C VAL A 632 8.75 1.64 -32.41
N GLY A 633 9.32 2.73 -31.91
CA GLY A 633 8.91 4.06 -32.37
C GLY A 633 9.37 5.25 -31.54
N TRP A 634 8.52 6.27 -31.48
CA TRP A 634 8.80 7.52 -30.79
C TRP A 634 7.58 8.04 -30.04
N ASN A 635 7.81 8.68 -28.91
CA ASN A 635 6.82 9.34 -28.04
C ASN A 635 7.18 10.84 -27.90
N SER A 636 6.20 11.72 -27.80
CA SER A 636 6.44 13.18 -27.74
C SER A 636 6.74 13.77 -26.36
N TRP A 637 6.53 13.04 -25.27
CA TRP A 637 6.55 13.60 -23.91
C TRP A 637 7.92 14.20 -23.56
N GLY A 638 8.96 13.37 -23.39
CA GLY A 638 10.32 13.82 -23.03
C GLY A 638 11.01 14.75 -24.04
N ALA A 639 10.50 14.83 -25.28
CA ALA A 639 10.96 15.72 -26.35
C ALA A 639 10.36 17.12 -26.28
N TYR A 640 9.04 17.22 -26.01
CA TYR A 640 8.27 18.44 -26.29
C TYR A 640 7.33 18.87 -25.18
N GLU A 641 6.86 17.96 -24.31
CA GLU A 641 5.98 18.29 -23.18
C GLU A 641 4.80 19.18 -23.63
N SER A 642 4.54 20.29 -22.94
CA SER A 642 3.48 21.27 -23.27
C SER A 642 3.67 22.01 -24.60
N SER A 643 4.84 21.89 -25.24
CA SER A 643 5.19 22.57 -26.49
C SER A 643 4.96 21.72 -27.75
N LEU A 644 4.21 20.62 -27.66
CA LEU A 644 3.83 19.78 -28.79
C LEU A 644 3.03 20.58 -29.84
N SER A 645 3.34 20.37 -31.13
CA SER A 645 2.67 21.04 -32.26
C SER A 645 2.60 20.13 -33.49
N TYR A 646 1.70 20.47 -34.42
CA TYR A 646 1.54 19.76 -35.70
C TYR A 646 2.86 19.67 -36.50
N ASP A 647 3.58 20.79 -36.66
CA ASP A 647 4.83 20.81 -37.43
C ASP A 647 5.92 19.94 -36.81
N LYS A 648 5.99 19.89 -35.47
CA LYS A 648 6.90 18.98 -34.74
C LYS A 648 6.60 17.52 -35.03
N VAL A 649 5.32 17.11 -35.02
CA VAL A 649 4.90 15.73 -35.34
C VAL A 649 5.23 15.37 -36.79
N VAL A 650 5.07 16.32 -37.72
CA VAL A 650 5.46 16.15 -39.13
C VAL A 650 6.97 16.02 -39.29
N SER A 651 7.78 16.87 -38.62
CA SER A 651 9.24 16.74 -38.59
C SER A 651 9.67 15.36 -38.09
N VAL A 652 9.08 14.87 -37.00
CA VAL A 652 9.39 13.54 -36.43
C VAL A 652 9.08 12.42 -37.41
N SER A 653 7.87 12.40 -37.98
CA SER A 653 7.47 11.36 -38.93
C SER A 653 8.40 11.31 -40.15
N ASN A 654 8.76 12.46 -40.70
CA ASN A 654 9.69 12.57 -41.84
C ASN A 654 11.13 12.17 -41.45
N PHE A 655 11.63 12.64 -40.30
CA PHE A 655 12.95 12.27 -39.82
C PHE A 655 13.10 10.76 -39.63
N PHE A 656 12.12 10.12 -38.97
CA PHE A 656 12.10 8.67 -38.81
C PHE A 656 12.01 7.95 -40.15
N LYS A 657 11.22 8.45 -41.11
CA LYS A 657 11.09 7.87 -42.45
C LYS A 657 12.41 7.86 -43.22
N GLU A 658 13.15 8.97 -43.15
CA GLU A 658 14.40 9.15 -43.89
C GLU A 658 15.58 8.43 -43.22
N ASN A 659 15.69 8.50 -41.89
CA ASN A 659 16.92 8.19 -41.16
C ASN A 659 16.86 6.87 -40.36
N LEU A 660 15.72 6.51 -39.75
CA LEU A 660 15.69 5.46 -38.71
C LEU A 660 14.86 4.22 -39.06
N GLN A 661 13.68 4.38 -39.69
CA GLN A 661 12.67 3.32 -39.87
C GLN A 661 13.18 2.03 -40.57
N LYS A 662 14.27 2.11 -41.34
CA LYS A 662 14.88 0.95 -42.01
C LYS A 662 15.59 -0.03 -41.07
N THR A 663 16.04 0.44 -39.90
CA THR A 663 16.81 -0.35 -38.90
C THR A 663 16.14 -0.32 -37.53
N PHE A 664 15.51 0.79 -37.16
CA PHE A 664 14.71 0.95 -35.95
C PHE A 664 13.23 0.73 -36.28
N SER A 665 12.83 -0.54 -36.43
CA SER A 665 11.43 -0.94 -36.63
C SER A 665 11.21 -2.42 -36.27
N ASN A 666 9.98 -2.80 -35.93
CA ASN A 666 9.62 -4.21 -35.80
C ASN A 666 8.91 -4.67 -37.09
N LYS A 667 9.60 -5.48 -37.90
CA LYS A 667 9.09 -5.99 -39.20
C LYS A 667 8.59 -4.86 -40.11
N GLY A 668 9.29 -3.71 -40.10
CA GLY A 668 8.92 -2.50 -40.85
C GLY A 668 7.91 -1.57 -40.16
N THR A 669 7.30 -2.00 -39.05
CA THR A 669 6.36 -1.19 -38.25
C THR A 669 7.13 -0.23 -37.34
N VAL A 670 6.75 1.05 -37.41
CA VAL A 670 7.20 2.13 -36.52
C VAL A 670 5.97 2.89 -36.05
N TYR A 671 5.91 3.22 -34.76
CA TYR A 671 4.88 4.06 -34.17
C TYR A 671 5.41 5.49 -33.96
N ILE A 672 4.58 6.49 -34.28
CA ILE A 672 4.79 7.89 -33.89
C ILE A 672 3.63 8.26 -32.95
N ASN A 673 3.93 8.38 -31.67
CA ASN A 673 2.94 8.62 -30.62
C ASN A 673 2.92 10.11 -30.23
N MET A 674 1.73 10.70 -30.28
CA MET A 674 1.46 11.99 -29.63
C MET A 674 0.99 11.72 -28.21
N ASP A 675 1.78 12.14 -27.24
CA ASP A 675 1.51 11.97 -25.81
C ASP A 675 0.60 13.10 -25.30
N SER A 676 0.66 13.44 -24.00
CA SER A 676 -0.07 14.59 -23.44
C SER A 676 0.20 15.89 -24.23
N TYR A 677 -0.76 16.83 -24.18
CA TYR A 677 -0.86 18.01 -25.05
C TYR A 677 -1.06 17.73 -26.56
N TRP A 678 -1.51 16.54 -26.95
CA TRP A 678 -1.99 16.29 -28.33
C TRP A 678 -3.15 17.21 -28.72
N ASP A 679 -3.91 17.72 -27.76
CA ASP A 679 -5.03 18.64 -27.91
C ASP A 679 -4.61 20.10 -28.16
N ASN A 680 -3.30 20.41 -28.11
CA ASN A 680 -2.73 21.59 -28.78
C ASN A 680 -3.00 21.57 -30.30
N LEU A 681 -3.19 20.38 -30.89
CA LEU A 681 -3.50 20.22 -32.31
C LEU A 681 -5.02 20.19 -32.50
N THR A 682 -5.52 21.00 -33.43
CA THR A 682 -6.93 20.94 -33.82
C THR A 682 -7.30 19.57 -34.40
N ASP A 683 -8.58 19.21 -34.30
CA ASP A 683 -9.15 17.98 -34.90
C ASP A 683 -8.75 17.76 -36.36
N GLN A 684 -8.52 18.82 -37.14
CA GLN A 684 -8.04 18.70 -38.51
C GLN A 684 -6.54 18.40 -38.59
N GLN A 685 -5.71 19.08 -37.79
CA GLN A 685 -4.27 18.80 -37.68
C GLN A 685 -4.01 17.36 -37.19
N LEU A 686 -4.80 16.84 -36.26
CA LEU A 686 -4.72 15.44 -35.82
C LEU A 686 -4.97 14.48 -37.00
N ARG A 687 -6.02 14.69 -37.80
CA ARG A 687 -6.31 13.86 -38.98
C ARG A 687 -5.21 13.96 -40.05
N ASP A 688 -4.70 15.15 -40.32
CA ASP A 688 -3.64 15.34 -41.31
C ASP A 688 -2.27 14.80 -40.83
N ALA A 689 -1.98 14.85 -39.52
CA ALA A 689 -0.81 14.20 -38.92
C ALA A 689 -0.88 12.67 -39.06
N VAL A 690 -2.01 12.04 -38.69
CA VAL A 690 -2.22 10.60 -38.87
C VAL A 690 -2.08 10.19 -40.35
N LYS A 691 -2.56 11.02 -41.27
CA LYS A 691 -2.42 10.82 -42.72
C LYS A 691 -0.96 10.92 -43.19
N ILE A 692 -0.17 11.86 -42.68
CA ILE A 692 1.28 11.97 -42.98
C ILE A 692 2.04 10.76 -42.44
N ILE A 693 1.81 10.39 -41.18
CA ILE A 693 2.40 9.21 -40.52
C ILE A 693 2.10 7.94 -41.35
N ARG A 694 0.84 7.75 -41.77
CA ARG A 694 0.43 6.62 -42.62
C ARG A 694 1.04 6.67 -44.03
N ASN A 695 1.17 7.84 -44.65
CA ASN A 695 1.83 7.99 -45.95
C ASN A 695 3.34 7.66 -45.87
N ASN A 696 3.97 7.97 -44.74
CA ASN A 696 5.33 7.53 -44.42
C ASN A 696 5.41 6.02 -44.10
N GLY A 697 4.30 5.30 -44.05
CA GLY A 697 4.26 3.86 -43.74
C GLY A 697 4.53 3.57 -42.27
N GLN A 698 4.16 4.51 -41.39
CA GLN A 698 4.23 4.41 -39.94
C GLN A 698 2.80 4.29 -39.37
N LYS A 699 2.70 3.99 -38.08
CA LYS A 699 1.44 3.95 -37.32
C LYS A 699 1.37 5.14 -36.38
N ALA A 700 0.19 5.74 -36.24
CA ALA A 700 -0.01 6.83 -35.30
C ALA A 700 -0.47 6.28 -33.95
N GLY A 701 0.11 6.77 -32.87
CA GLY A 701 -0.37 6.56 -31.50
C GLY A 701 -0.80 7.86 -30.83
N ILE A 702 -1.56 7.72 -29.75
CA ILE A 702 -2.15 8.82 -28.98
C ILE A 702 -2.05 8.55 -27.47
N TYR A 703 -2.42 9.52 -26.64
CA TYR A 703 -2.43 9.45 -25.18
C TYR A 703 -3.80 9.85 -24.62
N TYR A 704 -4.20 9.29 -23.47
CA TYR A 704 -5.31 9.85 -22.70
C TYR A 704 -5.29 9.44 -21.22
N GLY A 705 -5.62 10.37 -20.33
CA GLY A 705 -5.93 10.11 -18.92
C GLY A 705 -7.44 10.06 -18.68
N PRO A 706 -8.08 8.87 -18.59
CA PRO A 706 -9.53 8.77 -18.54
C PRO A 706 -10.13 9.10 -17.17
N PHE A 707 -9.39 8.81 -16.09
CA PHE A 707 -9.88 8.87 -14.70
C PHE A 707 -9.37 10.09 -13.93
N VAL A 708 -8.92 11.14 -14.64
CA VAL A 708 -8.42 12.40 -14.07
C VAL A 708 -9.11 13.65 -14.61
N TYR A 709 -9.34 14.61 -13.71
CA TYR A 709 -9.71 15.99 -14.01
C TYR A 709 -8.68 16.97 -13.47
N TRP A 710 -8.08 17.74 -14.37
CA TRP A 710 -7.00 18.71 -14.10
C TRP A 710 -7.51 20.13 -13.80
N GLY A 711 -8.81 20.39 -13.98
CA GLY A 711 -9.39 21.72 -13.77
C GLY A 711 -9.94 21.94 -12.37
N GLU A 712 -10.28 23.19 -12.07
CA GLU A 712 -10.90 23.59 -10.79
C GLU A 712 -12.39 23.94 -10.94
N ASN A 713 -12.93 23.95 -12.16
CA ASN A 713 -14.30 24.38 -12.43
C ASN A 713 -15.26 23.19 -12.37
N MET A 714 -15.76 22.87 -11.17
CA MET A 714 -16.73 21.80 -10.98
C MET A 714 -18.04 21.98 -11.78
N SER A 715 -18.36 23.20 -12.24
CA SER A 715 -19.50 23.46 -13.14
C SER A 715 -19.18 23.33 -14.64
N GLN A 716 -17.95 22.93 -15.01
CA GLN A 716 -17.58 22.65 -16.40
C GLN A 716 -18.36 21.43 -16.93
N PRO A 717 -19.06 21.52 -18.08
CA PRO A 717 -19.70 20.36 -18.70
C PRO A 717 -18.68 19.31 -19.16
N VAL A 718 -19.04 18.04 -19.00
CA VAL A 718 -18.20 16.90 -19.40
C VAL A 718 -18.32 16.64 -20.91
N GLU A 719 -17.21 16.37 -21.58
CA GLU A 719 -17.19 16.21 -23.03
C GLU A 719 -17.97 14.97 -23.48
N GLY A 720 -18.74 15.09 -24.57
CA GLY A 720 -19.53 13.96 -25.09
C GLY A 720 -20.83 13.65 -24.34
N THR A 721 -21.23 14.47 -23.37
CA THR A 721 -22.45 14.27 -22.56
C THR A 721 -23.64 15.15 -22.98
N ASP A 722 -23.50 15.92 -24.06
CA ASP A 722 -24.46 16.96 -24.51
C ASP A 722 -24.86 17.97 -23.42
N GLY A 723 -23.96 18.20 -22.44
CA GLY A 723 -24.20 19.09 -21.30
C GLY A 723 -25.04 18.48 -20.18
N LYS A 724 -25.28 17.16 -20.20
CA LYS A 724 -26.06 16.45 -19.17
C LYS A 724 -25.34 16.36 -17.82
N TYR A 725 -24.00 16.33 -17.83
CA TYR A 725 -23.18 16.19 -16.63
C TYR A 725 -22.07 17.24 -16.59
N THR A 726 -21.69 17.65 -15.39
CA THR A 726 -20.56 18.52 -15.06
C THR A 726 -19.45 17.72 -14.40
N TYR A 727 -18.21 18.25 -14.35
CA TYR A 727 -17.12 17.55 -13.67
C TYR A 727 -17.39 17.34 -12.18
N GLY A 728 -18.12 18.26 -11.53
CA GLY A 728 -18.57 18.12 -10.15
C GLY A 728 -19.49 16.91 -9.91
N ASP A 729 -20.20 16.44 -10.93
CA ASP A 729 -21.05 15.24 -10.86
C ASP A 729 -20.25 13.93 -11.00
N ILE A 730 -19.03 13.97 -11.53
CA ILE A 730 -18.27 12.76 -11.93
C ILE A 730 -16.97 12.53 -11.14
N ILE A 731 -16.48 13.52 -10.40
CA ILE A 731 -15.32 13.34 -9.52
C ILE A 731 -15.65 12.41 -8.35
N LEU A 732 -14.68 11.59 -7.95
CA LEU A 732 -14.79 10.69 -6.82
C LEU A 732 -14.76 11.48 -5.50
N ARG A 733 -15.53 11.03 -4.51
CA ARG A 733 -15.79 11.75 -3.26
C ARG A 733 -15.69 10.82 -2.04
N GLY A 734 -15.42 11.41 -0.88
CA GLY A 734 -15.57 10.74 0.41
C GLY A 734 -17.05 10.52 0.78
N ALA A 735 -17.30 9.75 1.83
CA ALA A 735 -18.65 9.52 2.35
C ALA A 735 -19.30 10.79 2.97
N ASP A 736 -18.49 11.82 3.22
CA ASP A 736 -18.90 13.18 3.59
C ASP A 736 -19.38 14.03 2.39
N GLY A 737 -19.23 13.51 1.16
CA GLY A 737 -19.56 14.20 -0.08
C GLY A 737 -18.47 15.17 -0.57
N ASN A 738 -17.34 15.32 0.11
CA ASN A 738 -16.25 16.18 -0.36
C ASN A 738 -15.43 15.48 -1.47
N PRO A 739 -14.84 16.23 -2.42
CA PRO A 739 -13.86 15.68 -3.36
C PRO A 739 -12.70 15.02 -2.60
N LEU A 740 -12.21 13.88 -3.09
CA LEU A 740 -10.96 13.34 -2.57
C LEU A 740 -9.79 14.32 -2.79
N PRO A 741 -8.74 14.30 -1.94
CA PRO A 741 -7.51 15.04 -2.16
C PRO A 741 -6.94 14.80 -3.56
N LYS A 742 -6.30 15.84 -4.12
CA LYS A 742 -5.64 15.73 -5.43
C LYS A 742 -4.42 14.83 -5.34
N VAL A 743 -4.32 13.89 -6.27
CA VAL A 743 -3.13 13.06 -6.49
C VAL A 743 -2.53 13.49 -7.83
N ASP A 744 -1.23 13.78 -7.83
CA ASP A 744 -0.47 14.38 -8.96
C ASP A 744 -1.01 15.73 -9.47
N GLY A 745 -1.82 16.41 -8.67
CA GLY A 745 -2.48 17.67 -9.04
C GLY A 745 -3.83 17.49 -9.76
N ALA A 746 -4.30 16.26 -9.96
CA ALA A 746 -5.59 15.94 -10.54
C ALA A 746 -6.62 15.47 -9.50
N TYR A 747 -7.90 15.75 -9.74
CA TYR A 747 -8.99 15.05 -9.07
C TYR A 747 -9.25 13.71 -9.75
N ALA A 748 -9.47 12.66 -8.96
CA ALA A 748 -9.96 11.37 -9.45
C ALA A 748 -11.39 11.49 -10.00
N ILE A 749 -11.66 10.85 -11.13
CA ILE A 749 -12.99 10.69 -11.74
C ILE A 749 -13.48 9.28 -11.46
N ASP A 750 -14.69 9.14 -10.90
CA ASP A 750 -15.33 7.84 -10.71
C ASP A 750 -15.52 7.12 -12.05
N PRO A 751 -14.90 5.95 -12.27
CA PRO A 751 -15.08 5.19 -13.51
C PRO A 751 -16.50 4.64 -13.69
N THR A 752 -17.27 4.53 -12.60
CA THR A 752 -18.62 3.94 -12.65
C THR A 752 -19.69 4.94 -13.09
N HIS A 753 -19.46 6.25 -12.93
CA HIS A 753 -20.41 7.28 -13.31
C HIS A 753 -20.70 7.30 -14.83
N LEU A 754 -21.95 7.55 -15.19
CA LEU A 754 -22.42 7.51 -16.59
C LEU A 754 -21.76 8.60 -17.45
N GLY A 755 -21.47 9.77 -16.89
CA GLY A 755 -20.74 10.84 -17.58
C GLY A 755 -19.31 10.44 -17.93
N SER A 756 -18.61 9.75 -17.03
CA SER A 756 -17.25 9.22 -17.25
C SER A 756 -17.23 8.21 -18.40
N LYS A 757 -18.22 7.29 -18.42
CA LYS A 757 -18.39 6.30 -19.50
C LYS A 757 -18.72 6.96 -20.85
N GLN A 758 -19.51 8.04 -20.87
CA GLN A 758 -19.80 8.83 -22.06
C GLN A 758 -18.57 9.61 -22.58
N ARG A 759 -17.79 10.22 -21.67
CA ARG A 759 -16.53 10.90 -21.98
C ARG A 759 -15.52 9.95 -22.64
N VAL A 760 -15.36 8.75 -22.06
CA VAL A 760 -14.57 7.65 -22.65
C VAL A 760 -15.12 7.26 -24.02
N GLU A 761 -16.43 7.04 -24.17
CA GLU A 761 -17.02 6.73 -25.48
C GLU A 761 -16.75 7.79 -26.54
N TYR A 762 -16.86 9.07 -26.19
CA TYR A 762 -16.66 10.18 -27.10
C TYR A 762 -15.19 10.30 -27.57
N ILE A 763 -14.25 10.34 -26.62
CA ILE A 763 -12.82 10.53 -26.91
C ILE A 763 -12.22 9.32 -27.62
N PHE A 764 -12.49 8.09 -27.15
CA PHE A 764 -11.89 6.90 -27.77
C PHE A 764 -12.48 6.59 -29.16
N LYS A 765 -13.77 6.88 -29.42
CA LYS A 765 -14.32 6.79 -30.80
C LYS A 765 -13.64 7.81 -31.72
N LYS A 766 -13.50 9.07 -31.29
CA LYS A 766 -12.80 10.13 -32.03
C LYS A 766 -11.40 9.70 -32.46
N PHE A 767 -10.61 9.09 -31.57
CA PHE A 767 -9.27 8.61 -31.91
C PHE A 767 -9.28 7.50 -32.97
N ILE A 768 -10.19 6.53 -32.85
CA ILE A 768 -10.25 5.40 -33.80
C ILE A 768 -10.73 5.87 -35.17
N ASP A 769 -11.70 6.79 -35.22
CA ASP A 769 -12.20 7.38 -36.46
C ASP A 769 -11.15 8.25 -37.17
N TYR A 770 -10.23 8.88 -36.41
CA TYR A 770 -9.09 9.60 -36.99
C TYR A 770 -7.98 8.66 -37.45
N GLY A 771 -7.94 7.44 -36.89
CA GLY A 771 -7.10 6.34 -37.36
C GLY A 771 -5.86 6.05 -36.50
N PHE A 772 -5.90 6.37 -35.21
CA PHE A 772 -4.87 5.91 -34.27
C PHE A 772 -4.91 4.39 -34.10
N GLU A 773 -3.74 3.77 -33.90
CA GLU A 773 -3.55 2.32 -33.80
C GLU A 773 -2.80 1.89 -32.52
N TYR A 774 -2.39 2.86 -31.69
CA TYR A 774 -1.76 2.69 -30.38
C TYR A 774 -2.33 3.74 -29.43
N ILE A 775 -2.55 3.39 -28.16
CA ILE A 775 -2.83 4.36 -27.11
C ILE A 775 -2.01 4.07 -25.84
N LYS A 776 -1.39 5.12 -25.28
CA LYS A 776 -0.96 5.18 -23.86
C LYS A 776 -2.18 5.63 -23.06
N ILE A 777 -2.63 4.82 -22.11
CA ILE A 777 -3.70 5.17 -21.18
C ILE A 777 -3.05 5.37 -19.83
N ASP A 778 -3.15 6.58 -19.31
CA ASP A 778 -2.34 7.07 -18.18
C ASP A 778 -3.22 7.55 -17.02
N PHE A 779 -2.62 7.82 -15.86
CA PHE A 779 -3.34 8.18 -14.62
C PHE A 779 -4.52 7.22 -14.34
N LEU A 780 -4.19 5.93 -14.36
CA LEU A 780 -5.11 4.82 -14.19
C LEU A 780 -5.35 4.48 -12.70
N SER A 781 -4.36 4.69 -11.82
CA SER A 781 -4.46 4.50 -10.37
C SER A 781 -5.59 5.32 -9.73
N HIS A 782 -5.84 6.55 -10.22
CA HIS A 782 -6.97 7.39 -9.81
C HIS A 782 -8.34 6.71 -10.03
N GLY A 783 -8.43 5.78 -10.98
CA GLY A 783 -9.63 4.97 -11.20
C GLY A 783 -9.79 3.78 -10.24
N SER A 784 -8.79 3.50 -9.41
CA SER A 784 -8.82 2.45 -8.37
C SER A 784 -8.85 2.98 -6.93
N PHE A 785 -8.95 4.29 -6.73
CA PHE A 785 -9.06 4.86 -5.38
C PHE A 785 -10.39 4.48 -4.72
N GLU A 786 -10.36 4.32 -3.40
CA GLU A 786 -11.57 4.09 -2.60
C GLU A 786 -12.39 5.38 -2.48
N GLY A 787 -13.71 5.26 -2.52
CA GLY A 787 -14.63 6.39 -2.34
C GLY A 787 -16.09 6.02 -2.64
N GLN A 788 -16.95 7.04 -2.71
CA GLN A 788 -18.36 6.86 -3.04
C GLN A 788 -18.56 6.76 -4.56
N HIS A 789 -18.62 5.53 -5.07
CA HIS A 789 -18.90 5.24 -6.49
C HIS A 789 -20.38 5.39 -6.86
N TYR A 790 -20.66 5.82 -8.09
CA TYR A 790 -22.03 6.00 -8.60
C TYR A 790 -22.81 4.69 -8.84
N ASP A 791 -22.14 3.61 -9.24
CA ASP A 791 -22.74 2.28 -9.31
C ASP A 791 -22.58 1.58 -7.95
N PRO A 792 -23.65 1.40 -7.15
CA PRO A 792 -23.56 0.82 -5.80
C PRO A 792 -23.20 -0.68 -5.78
N LYS A 793 -22.92 -1.26 -6.96
CA LYS A 793 -22.30 -2.59 -7.09
C LYS A 793 -20.78 -2.55 -7.06
N ALA A 794 -20.17 -1.38 -7.22
CA ALA A 794 -18.76 -1.14 -6.93
C ALA A 794 -18.65 -0.64 -5.49
N GLN A 795 -18.42 -1.57 -4.58
CA GLN A 795 -18.23 -1.33 -3.15
C GLN A 795 -16.78 -0.99 -2.80
N THR A 796 -15.86 -1.08 -3.77
CA THR A 796 -14.42 -0.85 -3.63
C THR A 796 -13.84 -0.18 -4.89
N GLY A 797 -12.71 0.50 -4.75
CA GLY A 797 -12.01 1.14 -5.86
C GLY A 797 -11.59 0.16 -6.95
N ILE A 798 -11.19 -1.07 -6.58
CA ILE A 798 -10.83 -2.14 -7.54
C ILE A 798 -12.05 -2.62 -8.35
N GLN A 799 -13.27 -2.65 -7.78
CA GLN A 799 -14.48 -2.95 -8.54
C GLN A 799 -14.80 -1.85 -9.55
N ALA A 800 -14.61 -0.58 -9.16
CA ALA A 800 -14.78 0.57 -10.06
C ALA A 800 -13.76 0.53 -11.22
N TYR A 801 -12.49 0.28 -10.92
CA TYR A 801 -11.41 0.17 -11.90
C TYR A 801 -11.66 -0.95 -12.92
N ASN A 802 -12.02 -2.16 -12.47
CA ASN A 802 -12.40 -3.27 -13.34
C ASN A 802 -13.54 -2.87 -14.29
N GLN A 803 -14.56 -2.15 -13.79
CA GLN A 803 -15.69 -1.71 -14.60
C GLN A 803 -15.28 -0.64 -15.64
N GLY A 804 -14.45 0.33 -15.26
CA GLY A 804 -13.92 1.37 -16.14
C GLY A 804 -13.04 0.81 -17.26
N MET A 805 -12.10 -0.08 -16.92
CA MET A 805 -11.18 -0.69 -17.87
C MET A 805 -11.88 -1.70 -18.81
N ALA A 806 -12.91 -2.40 -18.32
CA ALA A 806 -13.77 -3.21 -19.18
C ALA A 806 -14.52 -2.35 -20.22
N HIS A 807 -15.01 -1.18 -19.82
CA HIS A 807 -15.68 -0.24 -20.72
C HIS A 807 -14.72 0.32 -21.78
N ILE A 808 -13.53 0.76 -21.39
CA ILE A 808 -12.46 1.21 -22.31
C ILE A 808 -12.17 0.14 -23.38
N ASN A 809 -11.99 -1.13 -22.97
CA ASN A 809 -11.71 -2.22 -23.91
C ASN A 809 -12.88 -2.56 -24.84
N ASN A 810 -14.13 -2.38 -24.37
CA ASN A 810 -15.32 -2.52 -25.20
C ASN A 810 -15.36 -1.42 -26.29
N VAL A 811 -15.14 -0.15 -25.91
CA VAL A 811 -15.14 1.00 -26.84
C VAL A 811 -14.00 0.90 -27.87
N LEU A 812 -12.79 0.59 -27.44
CA LEU A 812 -11.66 0.32 -28.33
C LEU A 812 -11.95 -0.85 -29.27
N GLY A 813 -12.69 -1.86 -28.79
CA GLY A 813 -13.05 -3.06 -29.54
C GLY A 813 -11.86 -3.94 -29.91
N GLY A 814 -10.66 -3.65 -29.41
CA GLY A 814 -9.38 -4.24 -29.84
C GLY A 814 -8.85 -3.70 -31.17
N ARG A 815 -9.17 -2.45 -31.52
CA ARG A 815 -8.69 -1.76 -32.75
C ARG A 815 -7.32 -1.08 -32.58
N MET A 816 -6.78 -1.04 -31.35
CA MET A 816 -5.53 -0.35 -31.00
C MET A 816 -4.68 -1.22 -30.07
N PHE A 817 -3.35 -1.03 -30.12
CA PHE A 817 -2.46 -1.43 -29.01
C PHE A 817 -2.77 -0.56 -27.78
N ILE A 818 -2.56 -1.11 -26.58
CA ILE A 818 -2.82 -0.42 -25.31
C ILE A 818 -1.61 -0.61 -24.41
N SER A 819 -0.94 0.49 -24.05
CA SER A 819 0.02 0.53 -22.93
C SER A 819 -0.65 1.26 -21.77
N ALA A 820 -0.71 0.62 -20.60
CA ALA A 820 -1.14 1.23 -19.34
C ALA A 820 0.03 2.02 -18.72
N SER A 821 -0.25 3.12 -18.05
CA SER A 821 0.72 3.94 -17.33
C SER A 821 0.04 4.59 -16.12
N ILE A 822 0.84 4.93 -15.11
CA ILE A 822 0.40 5.33 -13.75
C ILE A 822 -0.76 4.41 -13.33
N ALA A 823 -0.46 3.11 -13.25
CA ALA A 823 -1.47 2.05 -13.23
C ALA A 823 -1.12 0.99 -12.20
N PRO A 824 -2.11 0.46 -11.43
CA PRO A 824 -1.86 -0.61 -10.49
C PRO A 824 -1.36 -1.87 -11.22
N LEU A 825 -0.57 -2.69 -10.52
CA LEU A 825 -0.01 -3.93 -11.06
C LEU A 825 -1.11 -4.88 -11.59
N PHE A 826 -2.23 -4.91 -10.87
CA PHE A 826 -3.45 -5.65 -11.19
C PHE A 826 -4.69 -4.75 -11.00
N PRO A 827 -5.85 -5.06 -11.62
CA PRO A 827 -6.09 -6.13 -12.61
C PRO A 827 -5.44 -5.84 -13.97
N SER A 828 -4.69 -6.82 -14.48
CA SER A 828 -3.76 -6.66 -15.61
C SER A 828 -4.33 -7.04 -16.99
N GLN A 829 -5.42 -7.81 -17.03
CA GLN A 829 -6.04 -8.34 -18.25
C GLN A 829 -6.52 -7.29 -19.27
N TYR A 830 -6.51 -6.01 -18.90
CA TYR A 830 -7.07 -4.91 -19.69
C TYR A 830 -6.09 -4.25 -20.67
N ALA A 831 -4.78 -4.48 -20.59
CA ALA A 831 -3.80 -3.85 -21.47
C ALA A 831 -2.91 -4.87 -22.21
N HIS A 832 -2.24 -4.43 -23.28
CA HIS A 832 -1.22 -5.24 -23.96
C HIS A 832 0.14 -5.07 -23.29
N ALA A 833 0.43 -3.88 -22.76
CA ALA A 833 1.59 -3.57 -21.94
C ALA A 833 1.23 -2.69 -20.74
N ARG A 834 2.13 -2.59 -19.77
CA ARG A 834 2.09 -1.66 -18.64
C ARG A 834 3.48 -1.03 -18.45
N ARG A 835 3.52 0.25 -18.09
CA ARG A 835 4.74 0.97 -17.71
C ARG A 835 5.24 0.48 -16.37
N ILE A 836 6.52 0.12 -16.30
CA ILE A 836 7.09 -0.50 -15.09
C ILE A 836 7.63 0.52 -14.07
N SER A 837 7.74 1.80 -14.44
CA SER A 837 8.28 2.87 -13.58
C SER A 837 7.55 4.20 -13.81
N CYS A 838 7.88 5.21 -13.02
CA CYS A 838 7.53 6.61 -13.32
C CYS A 838 8.30 7.12 -14.55
N ASP A 839 8.06 8.36 -14.97
CA ASP A 839 8.66 9.04 -16.13
C ASP A 839 10.20 9.01 -16.11
N ILE A 840 10.84 8.68 -17.23
CA ILE A 840 12.30 8.61 -17.31
C ILE A 840 12.87 9.78 -18.13
N ASP A 841 13.49 10.74 -17.44
CA ASP A 841 14.09 11.93 -18.07
C ASP A 841 15.28 11.63 -19.00
N GLY A 842 15.92 10.47 -18.87
CA GLY A 842 17.09 10.03 -19.65
C GLY A 842 18.42 10.11 -18.89
N SER A 843 18.43 10.61 -17.67
CA SER A 843 19.59 10.62 -16.79
C SER A 843 19.98 9.23 -16.31
N LEU A 844 21.23 9.08 -15.83
CA LEU A 844 21.75 7.81 -15.35
C LEU A 844 21.00 7.29 -14.11
N GLY A 845 20.68 8.17 -13.16
CA GLY A 845 19.92 7.83 -11.95
C GLY A 845 18.46 7.42 -12.24
N ARG A 846 17.78 8.06 -13.21
CA ARG A 846 16.46 7.59 -13.64
C ARG A 846 16.55 6.28 -14.46
N THR A 847 17.65 6.06 -15.17
CA THR A 847 17.90 4.78 -15.85
C THR A 847 18.14 3.64 -14.84
N GLU A 848 18.85 3.88 -13.74
CA GLU A 848 18.94 2.96 -12.60
C GLU A 848 17.57 2.71 -11.98
N TYR A 849 16.79 3.74 -11.67
CA TYR A 849 15.43 3.60 -11.12
C TYR A 849 14.50 2.73 -12.01
N GLN A 850 14.57 2.90 -13.33
CA GLN A 850 13.84 2.04 -14.27
C GLN A 850 14.31 0.58 -14.17
N LEU A 851 15.60 0.35 -13.92
CA LEU A 851 16.19 -0.97 -13.78
C LEU A 851 15.98 -1.60 -12.39
N ASN A 852 15.73 -0.85 -11.31
CA ASN A 852 15.18 -1.40 -10.06
C ASN A 852 13.81 -2.05 -10.32
N ASN A 853 12.94 -1.34 -11.04
CA ASN A 853 11.64 -1.86 -11.43
C ASN A 853 11.74 -3.08 -12.38
N LEU A 854 12.78 -3.18 -13.22
CA LEU A 854 13.09 -4.43 -13.93
C LEU A 854 13.61 -5.53 -12.99
N THR A 855 14.50 -5.18 -12.04
CA THR A 855 15.18 -6.10 -11.12
C THR A 855 14.20 -6.97 -10.35
N TYR A 856 13.00 -6.48 -10.06
CA TYR A 856 11.98 -7.23 -9.32
C TYR A 856 10.67 -7.42 -10.09
N GLY A 857 10.42 -6.65 -11.15
CA GLY A 857 9.21 -6.71 -11.98
C GLY A 857 9.34 -7.48 -13.31
N TRP A 858 10.52 -8.01 -13.68
CA TRP A 858 10.73 -8.67 -14.99
C TRP A 858 9.70 -9.76 -15.31
N TRP A 859 9.24 -10.49 -14.27
CA TRP A 859 8.31 -11.62 -14.40
C TRP A 859 6.96 -11.22 -14.99
N GLN A 860 6.57 -9.94 -14.90
CA GLN A 860 5.33 -9.41 -15.48
C GLN A 860 5.27 -9.61 -17.01
N ASN A 861 6.44 -9.63 -17.65
CA ASN A 861 6.61 -9.75 -19.08
C ASN A 861 6.31 -11.18 -19.58
N GLY A 862 5.40 -11.30 -20.53
CA GLY A 862 4.98 -12.58 -21.12
C GLY A 862 3.96 -13.34 -20.28
N THR A 863 3.89 -13.10 -18.96
CA THR A 863 2.95 -13.75 -18.04
C THR A 863 1.62 -12.99 -17.93
N ILE A 864 1.61 -11.78 -17.33
CA ILE A 864 0.42 -10.95 -17.08
C ILE A 864 0.28 -9.77 -18.07
N TYR A 865 1.38 -9.33 -18.68
CA TYR A 865 1.37 -8.40 -19.82
C TYR A 865 2.10 -9.02 -21.03
N ARG A 866 1.77 -8.60 -22.24
CA ARG A 866 2.46 -9.09 -23.47
C ARG A 866 3.84 -8.46 -23.63
N TYR A 867 3.96 -7.18 -23.26
CA TYR A 867 5.20 -6.43 -23.17
C TYR A 867 5.21 -5.61 -21.89
N THR A 868 6.39 -5.19 -21.46
CA THR A 868 6.60 -4.30 -20.31
C THR A 868 7.20 -3.01 -20.85
N ASP A 869 6.65 -1.87 -20.44
CA ASP A 869 7.00 -0.57 -21.03
C ASP A 869 8.04 0.13 -20.11
N PRO A 870 9.31 0.27 -20.54
CA PRO A 870 10.37 0.90 -19.76
C PRO A 870 10.32 2.44 -19.81
N ASP A 871 9.20 3.00 -20.27
CA ASP A 871 9.07 4.39 -20.71
C ASP A 871 9.96 4.70 -21.93
N TYR A 872 9.90 5.93 -22.43
CA TYR A 872 10.65 6.34 -23.62
C TYR A 872 12.14 6.61 -23.31
N MET A 873 12.96 6.65 -24.37
CA MET A 873 14.38 6.97 -24.33
C MET A 873 14.64 8.40 -24.81
N THR A 874 14.88 9.33 -23.90
CA THR A 874 15.55 10.62 -24.17
C THR A 874 17.07 10.42 -24.08
N LEU A 875 17.76 10.48 -25.22
CA LEU A 875 19.19 10.25 -25.32
C LEU A 875 19.99 11.52 -25.01
N ALA A 876 19.55 12.68 -25.50
CA ALA A 876 20.28 13.94 -25.32
C ALA A 876 20.38 14.39 -23.84
N LYS A 877 19.40 14.03 -23.00
CA LYS A 877 19.39 14.30 -21.56
C LYS A 877 20.35 13.40 -20.75
N GLY A 878 20.98 12.39 -21.37
CA GLY A 878 21.90 11.45 -20.69
C GLY A 878 23.27 12.02 -20.29
N GLY A 879 23.66 13.20 -20.78
CA GLY A 879 24.90 13.89 -20.40
C GLY A 879 26.21 13.30 -20.96
N SER A 880 26.26 12.01 -21.27
CA SER A 880 27.38 11.36 -21.98
C SER A 880 26.90 10.33 -23.00
N TYR A 881 27.76 9.98 -23.97
CA TYR A 881 27.46 8.91 -24.94
C TYR A 881 27.29 7.55 -24.24
N ASN A 882 28.11 7.25 -23.23
CA ASN A 882 28.01 6.02 -22.44
C ASN A 882 26.65 5.94 -21.72
N ALA A 883 26.20 7.02 -21.06
CA ALA A 883 24.89 7.08 -20.42
C ALA A 883 23.74 6.94 -21.44
N SER A 884 23.86 7.59 -22.61
CA SER A 884 22.88 7.48 -23.71
C SER A 884 22.78 6.04 -24.23
N GLN A 885 23.91 5.35 -24.42
CA GLN A 885 23.97 3.94 -24.78
C GLN A 885 23.37 3.05 -23.67
N THR A 886 23.58 3.42 -22.41
CA THR A 886 23.02 2.74 -21.23
C THR A 886 21.50 2.87 -21.16
N ARG A 887 20.91 4.03 -21.48
CA ARG A 887 19.44 4.16 -21.61
C ARG A 887 18.87 3.23 -22.71
N VAL A 888 19.57 3.08 -23.84
CA VAL A 888 19.15 2.14 -24.91
C VAL A 888 19.29 0.68 -24.48
N ASN A 889 20.39 0.30 -23.82
CA ASN A 889 20.56 -1.05 -23.27
C ASN A 889 19.47 -1.39 -22.24
N ALA A 890 19.18 -0.46 -21.32
CA ALA A 890 18.13 -0.61 -20.31
C ALA A 890 16.75 -0.87 -20.94
N ALA A 891 16.33 -0.01 -21.88
CA ALA A 891 15.06 -0.18 -22.58
C ALA A 891 15.02 -1.45 -23.44
N ALA A 892 16.14 -1.87 -24.03
CA ALA A 892 16.23 -3.09 -24.85
C ALA A 892 16.05 -4.38 -24.03
N ILE A 893 16.52 -4.41 -22.78
CA ILE A 893 16.42 -5.61 -21.91
C ILE A 893 15.11 -5.70 -21.12
N SER A 894 14.32 -4.63 -21.09
CA SER A 894 13.18 -4.48 -20.17
C SER A 894 11.86 -5.12 -20.64
N GLY A 895 11.90 -6.07 -21.58
CA GLY A 895 10.72 -6.75 -22.13
C GLY A 895 9.83 -5.92 -23.07
N THR A 896 10.03 -4.61 -23.01
CA THR A 896 10.03 -3.60 -24.08
C THR A 896 8.75 -3.32 -24.87
N VAL A 897 8.25 -2.11 -24.61
CA VAL A 897 7.81 -1.13 -25.62
C VAL A 897 9.02 -0.23 -25.93
N PHE A 898 9.49 -0.15 -27.18
CA PHE A 898 10.79 0.44 -27.53
C PHE A 898 10.65 1.82 -28.19
N MET A 899 10.47 2.87 -27.38
CA MET A 899 10.24 4.24 -27.86
C MET A 899 11.42 5.16 -27.57
N SER A 900 11.82 6.01 -28.52
CA SER A 900 12.64 7.21 -28.26
C SER A 900 11.75 8.43 -27.96
N SER A 901 12.29 9.48 -27.36
CA SER A 901 11.61 10.78 -27.17
C SER A 901 12.59 11.96 -27.25
N ASP A 902 13.48 11.94 -28.24
CA ASP A 902 14.36 13.08 -28.52
C ASP A 902 13.74 14.06 -29.53
N ASP A 903 14.09 15.34 -29.44
CA ASP A 903 13.72 16.35 -30.45
C ASP A 903 14.52 16.14 -31.74
N VAL A 904 13.83 15.78 -32.83
CA VAL A 904 14.45 15.58 -34.15
C VAL A 904 14.97 16.87 -34.80
N ASN A 905 14.62 18.04 -34.27
CA ASN A 905 15.07 19.33 -34.77
C ASN A 905 16.42 19.75 -34.14
N ASP A 906 16.85 19.13 -33.03
CA ASP A 906 18.19 19.31 -32.47
C ASP A 906 19.22 18.41 -33.18
N ALA A 907 20.30 19.04 -33.67
CA ALA A 907 21.38 18.35 -34.38
C ALA A 907 22.19 17.38 -33.49
N ALA A 908 22.29 17.62 -32.18
CA ALA A 908 22.96 16.71 -31.24
C ALA A 908 22.10 15.47 -30.96
N ALA A 909 20.82 15.69 -30.67
CA ALA A 909 19.80 14.64 -30.58
C ALA A 909 19.74 13.76 -31.86
N GLN A 910 19.75 14.38 -33.06
CA GLN A 910 19.84 13.64 -34.32
C GLN A 910 21.09 12.75 -34.40
N GLN A 911 22.25 13.20 -33.91
CA GLN A 911 23.48 12.40 -33.95
C GLN A 911 23.38 11.18 -33.03
N LEU A 912 22.88 11.36 -31.80
CA LEU A 912 22.66 10.27 -30.84
C LEU A 912 21.62 9.26 -31.34
N MET A 913 20.50 9.72 -31.89
CA MET A 913 19.50 8.84 -32.51
C MET A 913 20.09 8.03 -33.68
N LYS A 914 20.91 8.66 -34.54
CA LYS A 914 21.51 8.00 -35.71
C LYS A 914 22.58 6.98 -35.33
N SER A 915 23.35 7.20 -34.27
CA SER A 915 24.38 6.26 -33.80
C SER A 915 23.81 5.12 -32.95
N LEU A 916 22.91 5.43 -32.01
CA LEU A 916 22.44 4.46 -31.02
C LEU A 916 21.25 3.63 -31.50
N LEU A 917 20.22 4.25 -32.10
CA LEU A 917 18.99 3.55 -32.48
C LEU A 917 19.12 2.72 -33.76
N THR A 918 20.23 2.85 -34.51
CA THR A 918 20.43 2.12 -35.77
C THR A 918 21.21 0.81 -35.62
N ASN A 919 21.69 0.48 -34.41
CA ASN A 919 22.43 -0.76 -34.18
C ASN A 919 21.52 -2.00 -34.36
N LYS A 920 21.84 -2.80 -35.38
CA LYS A 920 21.06 -4.00 -35.75
C LYS A 920 21.00 -5.03 -34.61
N SER A 921 22.13 -5.34 -33.96
CA SER A 921 22.20 -6.38 -32.93
C SER A 921 21.34 -6.03 -31.72
N VAL A 922 21.41 -4.77 -31.27
CA VAL A 922 20.65 -4.26 -30.12
C VAL A 922 19.16 -4.23 -30.43
N ASN A 923 18.78 -3.79 -31.64
CA ASN A 923 17.39 -3.81 -32.09
C ASN A 923 16.85 -5.25 -32.26
N GLU A 924 17.68 -6.20 -32.70
CA GLU A 924 17.32 -7.62 -32.76
C GLU A 924 17.14 -8.24 -31.37
N ILE A 925 17.90 -7.80 -30.35
CA ILE A 925 17.70 -8.19 -28.95
C ILE A 925 16.40 -7.58 -28.39
N ALA A 926 16.19 -6.28 -28.54
CA ALA A 926 14.97 -5.61 -28.09
C ALA A 926 13.71 -6.25 -28.72
N THR A 927 13.74 -6.54 -30.02
CA THR A 927 12.59 -7.16 -30.72
C THR A 927 12.36 -8.65 -30.42
N ILE A 928 13.15 -9.28 -29.54
CA ILE A 928 12.77 -10.54 -28.86
C ILE A 928 11.51 -10.30 -27.99
N GLY A 929 11.38 -9.13 -27.36
CA GLY A 929 10.24 -8.76 -26.52
C GLY A 929 10.15 -9.56 -25.21
N LYS A 930 11.30 -9.94 -24.66
CA LYS A 930 11.44 -10.65 -23.39
C LYS A 930 12.22 -9.83 -22.39
N ALA A 931 11.74 -9.76 -21.16
CA ALA A 931 12.48 -9.14 -20.06
C ALA A 931 13.67 -10.01 -19.65
N PHE A 932 14.80 -9.37 -19.34
CA PHE A 932 15.93 -10.03 -18.71
C PHE A 932 15.69 -10.08 -17.19
N GLN A 933 16.01 -11.21 -16.56
CA GLN A 933 15.97 -11.37 -15.11
C GLN A 933 17.30 -10.93 -14.49
N PRO A 934 17.34 -10.47 -13.23
CA PRO A 934 18.61 -10.18 -12.57
C PRO A 934 19.41 -11.45 -12.28
N VAL A 935 20.71 -11.30 -12.08
CA VAL A 935 21.56 -12.39 -11.54
C VAL A 935 21.46 -12.44 -10.01
N GLU A 936 21.44 -11.30 -9.32
CA GLU A 936 21.32 -11.20 -7.86
C GLU A 936 20.04 -10.48 -7.43
N GLY A 937 19.46 -10.90 -6.30
CA GLY A 937 18.21 -10.37 -5.76
C GLY A 937 18.35 -9.47 -4.54
N ASN A 938 19.56 -9.22 -4.04
CA ASN A 938 19.79 -8.34 -2.90
C ASN A 938 20.46 -7.03 -3.37
N THR A 939 19.63 -6.02 -3.66
CA THR A 939 20.08 -4.67 -4.06
C THR A 939 19.47 -3.57 -3.19
N GLY A 940 18.79 -3.93 -2.09
CA GLY A 940 18.03 -2.98 -1.27
C GLY A 940 16.95 -2.31 -2.11
N THR A 941 17.01 -0.98 -2.24
CA THR A 941 16.18 -0.16 -3.14
C THR A 941 16.81 0.09 -4.51
N ALA A 942 18.07 -0.32 -4.74
CA ALA A 942 18.77 -0.08 -6.02
C ALA A 942 18.41 -1.12 -7.09
N ALA A 943 18.91 -0.93 -8.30
CA ALA A 943 18.90 -1.91 -9.39
C ALA A 943 20.02 -2.96 -9.25
N ALA A 944 19.78 -4.16 -9.80
CA ALA A 944 20.86 -5.08 -10.15
C ALA A 944 21.74 -4.46 -11.24
N ASP A 945 23.02 -4.80 -11.26
CA ASP A 945 23.99 -4.35 -12.27
C ASP A 945 24.27 -5.42 -13.35
N VAL A 946 23.88 -6.68 -13.11
CA VAL A 946 23.95 -7.78 -14.08
C VAL A 946 22.57 -8.41 -14.29
N PHE A 947 22.10 -8.38 -15.54
CA PHE A 947 20.88 -9.02 -15.99
C PHE A 947 21.18 -10.07 -17.07
N MET A 948 20.33 -11.10 -17.17
CA MET A 948 20.47 -12.15 -18.17
C MET A 948 19.15 -12.57 -18.79
N LEU A 949 19.22 -13.09 -20.01
CA LEU A 949 18.12 -13.75 -20.70
C LEU A 949 18.63 -15.03 -21.36
N LYS A 950 17.82 -16.10 -21.28
CA LYS A 950 17.96 -17.29 -22.12
C LYS A 950 16.80 -17.33 -23.11
N ASP A 951 17.10 -17.32 -24.40
CA ASP A 951 16.10 -17.55 -25.45
C ASP A 951 16.53 -18.71 -26.35
N LYS A 952 15.83 -19.84 -26.21
CA LYS A 952 16.13 -21.10 -26.91
C LYS A 952 17.53 -21.61 -26.50
N ASP A 953 18.44 -21.77 -27.46
CA ASP A 953 19.84 -22.15 -27.26
C ASP A 953 20.77 -20.94 -26.98
N ASP A 954 20.30 -19.71 -27.21
CA ASP A 954 21.08 -18.48 -27.03
C ASP A 954 20.96 -17.91 -25.61
N TYR A 955 22.07 -17.38 -25.09
CA TYR A 955 22.09 -16.59 -23.86
C TYR A 955 22.47 -15.14 -24.17
N TYR A 956 22.01 -14.22 -23.33
CA TYR A 956 22.32 -12.80 -23.38
C TYR A 956 22.63 -12.30 -21.96
N VAL A 957 23.57 -11.36 -21.84
CA VAL A 957 23.96 -10.74 -20.57
C VAL A 957 24.09 -9.24 -20.77
N ALA A 958 23.48 -8.45 -19.90
CA ALA A 958 23.62 -7.01 -19.83
C ALA A 958 24.30 -6.64 -18.51
N ILE A 959 25.31 -5.76 -18.57
CA ILE A 959 26.16 -5.39 -17.44
C ILE A 959 26.27 -3.87 -17.40
N PHE A 960 25.99 -3.27 -16.25
CA PHE A 960 25.82 -1.82 -16.09
C PHE A 960 26.81 -1.21 -15.09
N ASN A 961 27.18 0.03 -15.37
CA ASN A 961 27.79 0.95 -14.41
C ASN A 961 26.84 2.14 -14.22
N TYR A 962 26.34 2.32 -13.00
CA TYR A 962 25.44 3.43 -12.63
C TYR A 962 26.20 4.64 -12.09
N ASP A 963 27.51 4.53 -11.93
CA ASP A 963 28.40 5.60 -11.47
C ASP A 963 29.08 6.31 -12.65
N ASN A 964 29.51 7.56 -12.43
CA ASN A 964 30.27 8.32 -13.42
C ASN A 964 31.78 7.98 -13.42
N GLU A 965 32.25 7.19 -12.46
CA GLU A 965 33.63 6.70 -12.39
C GLU A 965 33.80 5.33 -13.05
N ALA A 966 35.01 5.00 -13.48
CA ALA A 966 35.31 3.71 -14.10
C ALA A 966 35.36 2.58 -13.06
N THR A 967 34.82 1.40 -13.42
CA THR A 967 34.70 0.24 -12.52
C THR A 967 35.05 -1.07 -13.23
N VAL A 968 35.18 -2.16 -12.46
CA VAL A 968 35.32 -3.52 -12.99
C VAL A 968 34.26 -4.40 -12.33
N LYS A 969 33.41 -5.00 -13.14
CA LYS A 969 32.40 -5.97 -12.68
C LYS A 969 32.94 -7.39 -12.89
N SER A 970 32.87 -8.20 -11.84
CA SER A 970 33.23 -9.62 -11.85
C SER A 970 31.97 -10.47 -11.80
N ILE A 971 31.78 -11.36 -12.78
CA ILE A 971 30.54 -12.13 -12.97
C ILE A 971 30.87 -13.62 -12.96
N ASP A 972 30.35 -14.35 -11.96
CA ASP A 972 30.35 -15.81 -11.98
C ASP A 972 29.37 -16.32 -13.05
N LEU A 973 29.91 -17.07 -14.02
CA LEU A 973 29.17 -17.57 -15.18
C LEU A 973 28.27 -18.76 -14.83
N ALA A 974 28.60 -19.55 -13.81
CA ALA A 974 27.72 -20.59 -13.31
C ALA A 974 26.52 -19.98 -12.58
N ARG A 975 26.75 -18.96 -11.75
CA ARG A 975 25.73 -18.17 -11.06
C ARG A 975 24.79 -17.43 -12.04
N ALA A 976 25.35 -16.84 -13.10
CA ALA A 976 24.60 -16.06 -14.08
C ALA A 976 23.91 -16.89 -15.16
N LEU A 977 24.55 -17.95 -15.69
CA LEU A 977 24.08 -18.69 -16.88
C LEU A 977 23.68 -20.14 -16.61
N GLY A 978 23.97 -20.68 -15.42
CA GLY A 978 23.77 -22.11 -15.12
C GLY A 978 24.72 -23.05 -15.86
N VAL A 979 25.86 -22.54 -16.37
CA VAL A 979 26.90 -23.37 -17.02
C VAL A 979 27.84 -23.96 -15.98
N ASN A 980 28.53 -25.06 -16.32
CA ASN A 980 29.56 -25.60 -15.43
C ASN A 980 30.77 -24.64 -15.38
N PRO A 981 31.41 -24.40 -14.22
CA PRO A 981 32.59 -23.52 -14.12
C PRO A 981 33.77 -23.91 -15.03
N THR A 982 33.82 -25.17 -15.51
CA THR A 982 34.83 -25.63 -16.45
C THR A 982 34.50 -25.37 -17.92
N THR A 983 33.24 -25.05 -18.25
CA THR A 983 32.76 -24.75 -19.60
C THR A 983 33.30 -23.40 -20.08
N LYS A 984 33.67 -23.33 -21.37
CA LYS A 984 33.99 -22.07 -22.05
C LYS A 984 32.71 -21.42 -22.58
N VAL A 985 32.69 -20.09 -22.54
CA VAL A 985 31.68 -19.28 -23.23
C VAL A 985 32.36 -18.25 -24.12
N GLN A 986 31.79 -18.05 -25.31
CA GLN A 986 32.18 -16.99 -26.24
C GLN A 986 31.16 -15.87 -26.15
N LEU A 987 31.58 -14.70 -25.68
CA LEU A 987 30.77 -13.49 -25.64
C LEU A 987 31.04 -12.66 -26.90
N THR A 988 29.97 -12.20 -27.53
CA THR A 988 30.00 -11.24 -28.65
C THR A 988 29.28 -9.97 -28.20
N ASP A 989 30.00 -8.86 -28.15
CA ASP A 989 29.48 -7.55 -27.79
C ASP A 989 28.52 -7.04 -28.88
N ALA A 990 27.30 -6.67 -28.50
CA ALA A 990 26.24 -6.30 -29.45
C ALA A 990 26.52 -4.96 -30.16
N TRP A 991 27.25 -4.05 -29.52
CA TRP A 991 27.54 -2.71 -30.04
C TRP A 991 28.66 -2.72 -31.08
N THR A 992 29.72 -3.47 -30.81
CA THR A 992 30.97 -3.49 -31.57
C THR A 992 31.18 -4.75 -32.42
N GLY A 993 30.49 -5.85 -32.10
CA GLY A 993 30.76 -7.17 -32.66
C GLY A 993 32.07 -7.81 -32.15
N ALA A 994 32.76 -7.18 -31.20
CA ALA A 994 33.98 -7.71 -30.60
C ALA A 994 33.71 -9.02 -29.86
N LYS A 995 34.68 -9.93 -29.88
CA LYS A 995 34.57 -11.26 -29.26
C LYS A 995 35.62 -11.45 -28.16
N LEU A 996 35.20 -12.08 -27.08
CA LEU A 996 36.06 -12.54 -25.99
C LEU A 996 35.60 -13.91 -25.49
N GLU A 997 36.53 -14.67 -24.93
CA GLU A 997 36.25 -15.96 -24.26
C GLU A 997 36.35 -15.79 -22.75
N ALA A 998 35.46 -16.45 -22.01
CA ALA A 998 35.48 -16.50 -20.55
C ALA A 998 35.19 -17.91 -20.04
N LYS A 999 35.55 -18.18 -18.78
CA LYS A 999 35.41 -19.49 -18.13
C LYS A 999 35.45 -19.34 -16.62
N GLY A 1000 34.46 -19.89 -15.91
CA GLY A 1000 34.26 -19.69 -14.48
C GLY A 1000 33.78 -18.26 -14.18
N THR A 1001 34.68 -17.29 -14.30
CA THR A 1001 34.41 -15.86 -14.09
C THR A 1001 34.59 -15.08 -15.39
N LEU A 1002 33.83 -13.99 -15.53
CA LEU A 1002 33.98 -12.95 -16.54
C LEU A 1002 34.30 -11.63 -15.85
N GLU A 1003 35.44 -11.03 -16.18
CA GLU A 1003 35.81 -9.67 -15.76
C GLU A 1003 35.45 -8.67 -16.85
N VAL A 1004 34.72 -7.60 -16.50
CA VAL A 1004 34.31 -6.54 -17.42
C VAL A 1004 34.64 -5.18 -16.84
N SER A 1005 35.72 -4.57 -17.34
CA SER A 1005 35.97 -3.14 -17.13
C SER A 1005 34.90 -2.31 -17.84
N LEU A 1006 34.35 -1.31 -17.14
CA LEU A 1006 33.37 -0.36 -17.65
C LEU A 1006 33.87 1.06 -17.36
N GLU A 1007 33.75 1.94 -18.34
CA GLU A 1007 33.92 3.39 -18.12
C GLU A 1007 32.74 3.96 -17.32
N GLY A 1008 32.86 5.22 -16.89
CA GLY A 1008 31.75 5.98 -16.31
C GLY A 1008 30.49 5.93 -17.17
N ALA A 1009 29.36 5.67 -16.52
CA ALA A 1009 28.02 5.49 -17.09
C ALA A 1009 27.89 4.39 -18.17
N GLN A 1010 28.92 3.55 -18.37
CA GLN A 1010 28.96 2.58 -19.46
C GLN A 1010 28.23 1.29 -19.10
N SER A 1011 27.51 0.74 -20.07
CA SER A 1011 26.99 -0.62 -20.02
C SER A 1011 27.35 -1.39 -21.28
N LYS A 1012 27.42 -2.72 -21.14
CA LYS A 1012 27.70 -3.65 -22.23
C LYS A 1012 26.61 -4.70 -22.32
N LEU A 1013 26.25 -5.04 -23.54
CA LEU A 1013 25.22 -6.01 -23.87
C LEU A 1013 25.87 -7.09 -24.74
N TYR A 1014 25.92 -8.31 -24.23
CA TYR A 1014 26.57 -9.45 -24.88
C TYR A 1014 25.53 -10.47 -25.33
N LYS A 1015 25.72 -11.02 -26.54
CA LYS A 1015 25.22 -12.34 -26.89
C LYS A 1015 26.28 -13.37 -26.48
N VAL A 1016 25.86 -14.45 -25.82
CA VAL A 1016 26.75 -15.47 -25.26
C VAL A 1016 26.45 -16.84 -25.86
N THR A 1017 27.46 -17.44 -26.48
CA THR A 1017 27.41 -18.82 -26.98
C THR A 1017 28.16 -19.72 -26.01
N VAL A 1018 27.50 -20.78 -25.55
CA VAL A 1018 28.11 -21.82 -24.70
C VAL A 1018 28.73 -22.89 -25.59
N GLU A 1019 30.02 -23.18 -25.41
CA GLU A 1019 30.68 -24.28 -26.12
C GLU A 1019 30.22 -25.63 -25.53
N ARG A 1020 29.81 -26.58 -26.40
CA ARG A 1020 29.28 -27.91 -26.05
C ARG A 1020 30.30 -29.01 -26.33
#